data_AF-A0A362X1I0-F1
#
_entry.id   AF-A0A362X1I0-F1
#
_cell.length_a   1.000
_cell.length_b   1.000
_cell.length_c   1.000
_cell.angle_alpha   90.00
_cell.angle_beta   90.00
_cell.angle_gamma   90.00
#
_symmetry.space_group_name_H-M   'P 1'
#
loop_
_entity.id
_entity.type
_entity.pdbx_description
1 polymer ?
#
loop_
_entity_poly.entity_id
_entity_poly.type
_entity_poly.pdbx_seq_one_letter_code
_entity_poly.pdbx_strand_id
1 'polypeptide(L)'
;MQLIEDKYKFGCIKVKNEADISIYKQNLSKIKNANIFYSHEYISSLAQKNFIYFILLREDTLIAFMPIYLKKINDYGTCNTSDSDYFDASSPYGYGGPLFCALNSKEENLFFWNKVDQWYKSNNVVTEFIRFNLCENYKHYTGHLIPTLDNVKGELVDFETLWTNFKQKVRNNYRKSLKYNLKAKIYTENIDSDSIEKFHDIYIKSLNRNNAATNYYYTKFYFENLINNNPDDTILVLIFKDDVAISAELILIDNDTLYSHLGGTHAEYFNMRPNDFLKIEVMKWAIEHKKKYYVLGGGRVNGDGLYHYKKSFFPLDKDDVFYTGRKIINQPIYNRLINEINVEYTNALDDIKDSKTFFPLYGERKKTIDEKNTMKQNILFTCAGRRNYLINYFKEALHGDGHIIAVDKELNAPALIDADIAIEVPSIYDDGYISKIKEIVDTYKVTAIISLNDLELPILAKHKNLLENKNTKVIVSSEEVISIGFDKWKTFKFLEEIGLNSPKTYIDLDKAMAAIEAGILKFPLVLKPRWGSGSIGIEIPETLDELLLSYKLQKLKLKRSILKNASEKDINNAILIQEKIEGVEFGLDVVNDFEGNYFGTFAREKLAMRSGETDKAESVIKPAFDEVGQILGSHLKHIGNMDVDAFLVNDTLYILELNLRFGGGYPFSHEAGANIAKVYIDWLNKVDEKEVLKNINYKSGISFSKCDRLLNISQK
;
A
#
# COMPACT_ATOMS: atom_id res chain seq x y z
N MET A 1 -51.59 -13.10 15.44
CA MET A 1 -51.62 -13.36 16.88
C MET A 1 -50.81 -12.25 17.54
N GLN A 2 -51.37 -11.49 18.50
CA GLN A 2 -50.64 -10.40 19.14
C GLN A 2 -49.59 -11.03 20.07
N LEU A 3 -48.30 -10.73 19.85
CA LEU A 3 -47.22 -11.26 20.70
C LEU A 3 -47.38 -10.68 22.10
N ILE A 4 -47.27 -11.54 23.12
CA ILE A 4 -47.21 -11.11 24.53
C ILE A 4 -45.77 -10.63 24.77
N GLU A 5 -45.56 -9.31 24.86
CA GLU A 5 -44.21 -8.72 24.93
C GLU A 5 -43.38 -9.26 26.11
N ASP A 6 -44.01 -9.60 27.24
CA ASP A 6 -43.34 -10.09 28.46
C ASP A 6 -42.56 -11.40 28.28
N LYS A 7 -42.82 -12.15 27.20
CA LYS A 7 -42.11 -13.41 26.88
C LYS A 7 -40.79 -13.21 26.14
N TYR A 8 -40.52 -12.00 25.63
CA TYR A 8 -39.40 -11.73 24.75
C TYR A 8 -38.42 -10.74 25.37
N LYS A 9 -37.12 -11.04 25.28
CA LYS A 9 -36.04 -10.13 25.71
C LYS A 9 -35.15 -9.79 24.52
N PHE A 10 -35.14 -8.51 24.13
CA PHE A 10 -34.23 -7.99 23.13
C PHE A 10 -32.94 -7.49 23.79
N GLY A 11 -31.79 -7.81 23.20
CA GLY A 11 -30.48 -7.38 23.68
C GLY A 11 -29.66 -6.78 22.56
N CYS A 12 -28.90 -5.73 22.88
CA CYS A 12 -27.81 -5.21 22.07
C CYS A 12 -26.53 -5.32 22.89
N ILE A 13 -25.57 -6.12 22.44
CA ILE A 13 -24.31 -6.35 23.15
C ILE A 13 -23.17 -5.75 22.33
N LYS A 14 -22.31 -4.99 22.99
CA LYS A 14 -21.09 -4.42 22.39
C LYS A 14 -19.91 -5.35 22.67
N VAL A 15 -19.10 -5.60 21.65
CA VAL A 15 -17.91 -6.45 21.75
C VAL A 15 -16.68 -5.54 21.78
N LYS A 16 -15.98 -5.50 22.92
CA LYS A 16 -14.83 -4.59 23.14
C LYS A 16 -13.54 -5.32 23.51
N ASN A 17 -13.65 -6.50 24.10
CA ASN A 17 -12.52 -7.26 24.64
C ASN A 17 -12.71 -8.77 24.43
N GLU A 18 -11.70 -9.54 24.80
CA GLU A 18 -11.70 -11.02 24.69
C GLU A 18 -12.82 -11.71 25.48
N ALA A 19 -13.25 -11.14 26.62
CA ALA A 19 -14.37 -11.69 27.37
C ALA A 19 -15.69 -11.53 26.61
N ASP A 20 -15.90 -10.37 25.96
CA ASP A 20 -17.07 -10.14 25.12
C ASP A 20 -17.06 -11.04 23.87
N ILE A 21 -15.88 -11.30 23.29
CA ILE A 21 -15.71 -12.24 22.17
C ILE A 21 -16.09 -13.67 22.61
N SER A 22 -15.69 -14.07 23.81
CA SER A 22 -16.05 -15.36 24.37
C SER A 22 -17.57 -15.50 24.55
N ILE A 23 -18.23 -14.43 25.04
CA ILE A 23 -19.70 -14.38 25.17
C ILE A 23 -20.38 -14.40 23.79
N TYR A 24 -19.84 -13.68 22.81
CA TYR A 24 -20.30 -13.69 21.43
C TYR A 24 -20.33 -15.11 20.86
N LYS A 25 -19.20 -15.83 20.96
CA LYS A 25 -19.06 -17.22 20.51
C LYS A 25 -20.04 -18.15 21.24
N GLN A 26 -20.16 -18.00 22.56
CA GLN A 26 -21.09 -18.78 23.36
C GLN A 26 -22.57 -18.54 22.99
N ASN A 27 -22.94 -17.32 22.62
CA ASN A 27 -24.30 -17.02 22.17
C ASN A 27 -24.54 -17.55 20.76
N LEU A 28 -23.57 -17.37 19.85
CA LEU A 28 -23.67 -17.90 18.50
C LEU A 28 -23.86 -19.42 18.51
N SER A 29 -23.13 -20.16 19.35
CA SER A 29 -23.24 -21.62 19.45
C SER A 29 -24.60 -22.12 19.97
N LYS A 30 -25.43 -21.25 20.55
CA LYS A 30 -26.80 -21.61 20.99
C LYS A 30 -27.79 -21.63 19.83
N ILE A 31 -27.43 -21.05 18.68
CA ILE A 31 -28.26 -21.06 17.47
C ILE A 31 -27.89 -22.27 16.62
N LYS A 32 -28.88 -23.15 16.39
CA LYS A 32 -28.68 -24.42 15.69
C LYS A 32 -28.18 -24.31 14.24
N ASN A 33 -28.44 -23.18 13.59
CA ASN A 33 -28.05 -22.90 12.20
C ASN A 33 -26.97 -21.80 12.11
N ALA A 34 -26.17 -21.62 13.17
CA ALA A 34 -24.98 -20.79 13.07
C ALA A 34 -24.01 -21.37 12.03
N ASN A 35 -23.43 -20.49 11.23
CA ASN A 35 -22.43 -20.86 10.22
C ASN A 35 -21.22 -19.93 10.29
N ILE A 36 -20.17 -20.29 9.57
CA ILE A 36 -18.88 -19.61 9.57
C ILE A 36 -18.94 -18.11 9.23
N PHE A 37 -19.93 -17.65 8.46
CA PHE A 37 -20.10 -16.23 8.14
C PHE A 37 -20.44 -15.34 9.35
N TYR A 38 -20.86 -15.97 10.45
CA TYR A 38 -21.13 -15.32 11.73
C TYR A 38 -20.02 -15.57 12.76
N SER A 39 -18.98 -16.35 12.43
CA SER A 39 -17.85 -16.54 13.34
C SER A 39 -17.14 -15.19 13.58
N HIS A 40 -16.60 -15.00 14.78
CA HIS A 40 -15.84 -13.80 15.10
C HIS A 40 -14.61 -13.68 14.18
N GLU A 41 -13.96 -14.80 13.88
CA GLU A 41 -12.78 -14.86 13.06
C GLU A 41 -13.05 -14.38 11.63
N TYR A 42 -14.17 -14.81 11.03
CA TYR A 42 -14.59 -14.36 9.71
C TYR A 42 -14.87 -12.86 9.68
N ILE A 43 -15.63 -12.35 10.65
CA ILE A 43 -16.05 -10.94 10.67
C ILE A 43 -14.93 -9.99 11.11
N SER A 44 -13.96 -10.46 11.92
CA SER A 44 -12.87 -9.64 12.53
C SER A 44 -11.89 -9.00 11.54
N SER A 45 -12.10 -9.17 10.24
CA SER A 45 -11.22 -8.67 9.21
C SER A 45 -11.22 -7.12 9.15
N LEU A 46 -10.06 -6.53 9.44
CA LEU A 46 -9.68 -5.10 9.32
C LEU A 46 -10.42 -4.14 10.26
N ALA A 47 -9.76 -3.81 11.39
CA ALA A 47 -9.73 -2.51 12.07
C ALA A 47 -11.07 -1.77 12.34
N GLN A 48 -12.20 -2.47 12.45
CA GLN A 48 -13.49 -1.82 12.71
C GLN A 48 -13.70 -1.63 14.22
N LYS A 49 -13.48 -0.40 14.69
CA LYS A 49 -13.85 0.03 16.04
C LYS A 49 -15.38 0.15 16.10
N ASN A 50 -16.00 -0.40 17.14
CA ASN A 50 -17.46 -0.44 17.40
C ASN A 50 -18.25 -1.59 16.75
N PHE A 51 -17.92 -2.80 17.16
CA PHE A 51 -18.69 -4.01 16.84
C PHE A 51 -19.79 -4.26 17.89
N ILE A 52 -21.02 -4.52 17.44
CA ILE A 52 -22.16 -4.91 18.27
C ILE A 52 -22.86 -6.13 17.67
N TYR A 53 -23.74 -6.77 18.45
CA TYR A 53 -24.68 -7.72 17.91
C TYR A 53 -26.02 -7.66 18.67
N PHE A 54 -27.09 -7.87 17.91
CA PHE A 54 -28.44 -7.96 18.45
C PHE A 54 -28.81 -9.41 18.74
N ILE A 55 -29.58 -9.61 19.81
CA ILE A 55 -30.18 -10.89 20.15
C ILE A 55 -31.65 -10.74 20.49
N LEU A 56 -32.41 -11.80 20.25
CA LEU A 56 -33.78 -11.95 20.75
C LEU A 56 -33.92 -13.28 21.46
N LEU A 57 -34.39 -13.24 22.71
CA LEU A 57 -34.69 -14.41 23.51
C LEU A 57 -36.21 -14.57 23.62
N ARG A 58 -36.71 -15.81 23.48
CA ARG A 58 -38.07 -16.21 23.84
C ARG A 58 -38.00 -17.18 25.01
N GLU A 59 -38.51 -16.77 26.18
CA GLU A 59 -38.44 -17.60 27.39
C GLU A 59 -37.00 -18.14 27.62
N ASP A 60 -36.02 -17.23 27.53
CA ASP A 60 -34.56 -17.46 27.63
C ASP A 60 -33.91 -18.32 26.52
N THR A 61 -34.66 -18.75 25.52
CA THR A 61 -34.13 -19.41 24.32
C THR A 61 -33.74 -18.37 23.26
N LEU A 62 -32.51 -18.43 22.75
CA LEU A 62 -32.03 -17.53 21.70
C LEU A 62 -32.67 -17.87 20.35
N ILE A 63 -33.46 -16.93 19.81
CA ILE A 63 -34.24 -17.13 18.58
C ILE A 63 -33.82 -16.21 17.43
N ALA A 64 -33.06 -15.15 17.70
CA ALA A 64 -32.46 -14.31 16.66
C ALA A 64 -31.08 -13.81 17.09
N PHE A 65 -30.15 -13.69 16.14
CA PHE A 65 -28.81 -13.13 16.33
C PHE A 65 -28.35 -12.37 15.09
N MET A 66 -27.86 -11.14 15.26
CA MET A 66 -27.42 -10.33 14.12
C MET A 66 -26.19 -9.47 14.47
N PRO A 67 -25.00 -9.78 13.93
CA PRO A 67 -23.81 -8.95 14.08
C PRO A 67 -23.90 -7.68 13.22
N ILE A 68 -23.50 -6.54 13.79
CA ILE A 68 -23.55 -5.21 13.16
C ILE A 68 -22.29 -4.40 13.52
N TYR A 69 -21.75 -3.72 12.54
CA TYR A 69 -20.73 -2.69 12.70
C TYR A 69 -21.35 -1.31 12.75
N LEU A 70 -20.89 -0.49 13.68
CA LEU A 70 -21.26 0.92 13.78
C LEU A 70 -20.09 1.78 13.31
N LYS A 71 -20.17 2.29 12.09
CA LYS A 71 -19.19 3.22 11.54
C LYS A 71 -19.53 4.64 12.01
N LYS A 72 -18.58 5.40 12.52
CA LYS A 72 -18.85 6.81 12.86
C LYS A 72 -18.94 7.64 11.59
N ILE A 73 -19.81 8.64 11.56
CA ILE A 73 -19.94 9.50 10.39
C ILE A 73 -18.65 10.29 10.12
N ASN A 74 -17.94 10.72 11.16
CA ASN A 74 -16.64 11.36 11.01
C ASN A 74 -15.56 10.46 10.35
N ASP A 75 -15.73 9.13 10.34
CA ASP A 75 -14.80 8.22 9.67
C ASP A 75 -14.87 8.31 8.13
N TYR A 76 -15.84 9.03 7.58
CA TYR A 76 -15.91 9.30 6.14
C TYR A 76 -14.98 10.43 5.68
N GLY A 77 -14.50 11.30 6.58
CA GLY A 77 -13.58 12.41 6.25
C GLY A 77 -14.19 13.54 5.39
N THR A 78 -15.46 13.41 5.01
CA THR A 78 -16.21 14.33 4.14
C THR A 78 -17.17 15.25 4.90
N CYS A 79 -17.35 15.05 6.20
CA CYS A 79 -18.37 15.72 7.03
C CYS A 79 -17.71 16.54 8.16
N ASN A 80 -18.36 17.65 8.59
CA ASN A 80 -17.83 18.55 9.62
C ASN A 80 -17.63 17.87 10.99
N THR A 81 -16.67 18.38 11.79
CA THR A 81 -16.24 17.81 13.08
C THR A 81 -17.30 17.82 14.21
N SER A 82 -18.47 18.43 14.01
CA SER A 82 -19.55 18.50 15.00
C SER A 82 -20.41 17.23 15.12
N ASP A 83 -20.17 16.21 14.28
CA ASP A 83 -21.02 15.00 14.18
C ASP A 83 -20.40 13.74 14.83
N SER A 84 -19.56 13.89 15.86
CA SER A 84 -18.81 12.78 16.49
C SER A 84 -19.66 11.64 17.07
N ASP A 85 -20.96 11.88 17.24
CA ASP A 85 -21.89 11.06 18.00
C ASP A 85 -22.91 10.30 17.14
N TYR A 86 -22.84 10.44 15.80
CA TYR A 86 -23.70 9.73 14.85
C TYR A 86 -22.99 8.54 14.20
N PHE A 87 -23.77 7.51 13.84
CA PHE A 87 -23.27 6.26 13.30
C PHE A 87 -24.06 5.78 12.08
N ASP A 88 -23.40 5.02 11.21
CA ASP A 88 -24.04 4.15 10.22
C ASP A 88 -23.90 2.70 10.64
N ALA A 89 -25.01 1.97 10.61
CA ALA A 89 -25.05 0.54 10.90
C ALA A 89 -24.80 -0.26 9.61
N SER A 90 -23.85 -1.18 9.64
CA SER A 90 -23.58 -2.07 8.50
C SER A 90 -23.41 -3.51 8.95
N SER A 91 -23.94 -4.46 8.19
CA SER A 91 -23.59 -5.86 8.42
C SER A 91 -22.12 -6.10 8.04
N PRO A 92 -21.48 -7.15 8.59
CA PRO A 92 -20.21 -7.65 8.06
C PRO A 92 -20.24 -7.92 6.55
N TYR A 93 -19.04 -7.99 5.95
CA TYR A 93 -18.88 -8.30 4.52
C TYR A 93 -19.22 -9.77 4.23
N GLY A 94 -19.77 -10.06 3.05
CA GLY A 94 -20.23 -11.39 2.65
C GLY A 94 -21.70 -11.64 2.98
N TYR A 95 -22.02 -12.84 3.45
CA TYR A 95 -23.40 -13.28 3.73
C TYR A 95 -23.76 -13.06 5.20
N GLY A 96 -24.52 -12.01 5.50
CA GLY A 96 -24.91 -11.63 6.86
C GLY A 96 -26.43 -11.56 7.04
N GLY A 97 -26.90 -10.53 7.74
CA GLY A 97 -28.29 -10.38 8.17
C GLY A 97 -28.60 -11.22 9.42
N PRO A 98 -29.87 -11.30 9.87
CA PRO A 98 -30.20 -12.06 11.06
C PRO A 98 -30.10 -13.58 10.84
N LEU A 99 -29.53 -14.28 11.81
CA LEU A 99 -29.75 -15.72 12.01
C LEU A 99 -31.03 -15.88 12.81
N PHE A 100 -32.10 -16.28 12.15
CA PHE A 100 -33.33 -16.70 12.80
C PHE A 100 -33.31 -18.20 13.06
N CYS A 101 -33.86 -18.61 14.20
CA CYS A 101 -34.17 -20.01 14.43
C CYS A 101 -35.26 -20.47 13.44
N ALA A 102 -35.11 -21.68 12.89
CA ALA A 102 -36.01 -22.22 11.87
C ALA A 102 -37.49 -22.32 12.31
N LEU A 103 -37.74 -22.36 13.62
CA LEU A 103 -39.08 -22.43 14.21
C LEU A 103 -39.71 -21.06 14.48
N ASN A 104 -39.05 -19.95 14.09
CA ASN A 104 -39.58 -18.62 14.32
C ASN A 104 -40.82 -18.36 13.45
N SER A 105 -41.81 -17.72 14.04
CA SER A 105 -42.98 -17.21 13.32
C SER A 105 -42.64 -15.91 12.58
N LYS A 106 -43.46 -15.57 11.58
CA LYS A 106 -43.39 -14.28 10.87
C LYS A 106 -43.45 -13.10 11.84
N GLU A 107 -44.33 -13.19 12.83
CA GLU A 107 -44.52 -12.16 13.85
C GLU A 107 -43.26 -11.97 14.70
N GLU A 108 -42.55 -13.05 15.06
CA GLU A 108 -41.31 -12.99 15.83
C GLU A 108 -40.17 -12.33 15.03
N ASN A 109 -40.04 -12.67 13.75
CA ASN A 109 -39.04 -12.04 12.88
C ASN A 109 -39.33 -10.55 12.69
N LEU A 110 -40.60 -10.17 12.52
CA LEU A 110 -41.02 -8.76 12.43
C LEU A 110 -40.79 -8.03 13.76
N PHE A 111 -41.07 -8.69 14.90
CA PHE A 111 -40.81 -8.15 16.22
C PHE A 111 -39.33 -7.85 16.44
N PHE A 112 -38.43 -8.77 16.02
CA PHE A 112 -36.99 -8.53 16.06
C PHE A 112 -36.60 -7.27 15.28
N TRP A 113 -37.03 -7.16 14.02
CA TRP A 113 -36.74 -5.98 13.20
C TRP A 113 -37.29 -4.68 13.80
N ASN A 114 -38.51 -4.70 14.34
CA ASN A 114 -39.08 -3.55 15.03
C ASN A 114 -38.26 -3.12 16.25
N LYS A 115 -37.73 -4.06 17.03
CA LYS A 115 -36.84 -3.75 18.18
C LYS A 115 -35.48 -3.22 17.72
N VAL A 116 -34.92 -3.74 16.64
CA VAL A 116 -33.70 -3.19 16.01
C VAL A 116 -33.94 -1.74 15.55
N ASP A 117 -35.04 -1.47 14.86
CA ASP A 117 -35.38 -0.12 14.39
C ASP A 117 -35.60 0.87 15.55
N GLN A 118 -36.22 0.42 16.64
CA GLN A 118 -36.34 1.20 17.87
C GLN A 118 -34.97 1.52 18.47
N TRP A 119 -34.07 0.52 18.52
CA TRP A 119 -32.72 0.72 19.04
C TRP A 119 -31.95 1.73 18.20
N TYR A 120 -32.00 1.65 16.87
CA TYR A 120 -31.33 2.62 15.99
C TYR A 120 -31.81 4.05 16.23
N LYS A 121 -33.12 4.26 16.36
CA LYS A 121 -33.71 5.58 16.64
C LYS A 121 -33.24 6.17 17.97
N SER A 122 -32.97 5.34 18.97
CA SER A 122 -32.51 5.76 20.29
C SER A 122 -30.98 5.88 20.43
N ASN A 123 -30.19 5.50 19.41
CA ASN A 123 -28.73 5.41 19.50
C ASN A 123 -28.00 6.15 18.35
N ASN A 124 -28.57 7.26 17.88
CA ASN A 124 -27.96 8.15 16.88
C ASN A 124 -27.52 7.45 15.57
N VAL A 125 -28.21 6.39 15.17
CA VAL A 125 -27.94 5.75 13.87
C VAL A 125 -28.63 6.55 12.77
N VAL A 126 -27.90 6.84 11.69
CA VAL A 126 -28.39 7.63 10.55
C VAL A 126 -28.85 6.71 9.43
N THR A 127 -28.06 5.71 9.04
CA THR A 127 -28.47 4.70 8.06
C THR A 127 -28.16 3.27 8.48
N GLU A 128 -28.84 2.32 7.83
CA GLU A 128 -28.55 0.89 7.91
C GLU A 128 -28.26 0.32 6.50
N PHE A 129 -27.18 -0.46 6.37
CA PHE A 129 -26.85 -1.25 5.19
C PHE A 129 -26.61 -2.72 5.56
N ILE A 130 -27.50 -3.63 5.15
CA ILE A 130 -27.41 -5.06 5.45
C ILE A 130 -27.12 -5.86 4.18
N ARG A 131 -26.17 -6.79 4.25
CA ARG A 131 -25.95 -7.85 3.26
C ARG A 131 -26.60 -9.12 3.77
N PHE A 132 -27.61 -9.61 3.06
CA PHE A 132 -28.34 -10.82 3.47
C PHE A 132 -27.65 -12.09 2.97
N ASN A 133 -27.98 -13.22 3.57
CA ASN A 133 -27.52 -14.52 3.09
C ASN A 133 -28.41 -15.04 1.95
N LEU A 134 -28.00 -16.15 1.33
CA LEU A 134 -28.75 -16.78 0.24
C LEU A 134 -29.90 -17.69 0.73
N CYS A 135 -30.18 -17.71 2.03
CA CYS A 135 -31.24 -18.52 2.66
C CYS A 135 -32.49 -17.69 2.99
N GLU A 136 -32.73 -16.63 2.22
CA GLU A 136 -33.90 -15.76 2.33
C GLU A 136 -34.12 -15.11 3.71
N ASN A 137 -33.05 -14.90 4.49
CA ASN A 137 -33.13 -14.25 5.80
C ASN A 137 -33.48 -12.75 5.75
N TYR A 138 -33.68 -12.21 4.54
CA TYR A 138 -34.26 -10.88 4.29
C TYR A 138 -35.78 -10.83 4.43
N LYS A 139 -36.47 -11.98 4.53
CA LYS A 139 -37.93 -12.00 4.68
C LYS A 139 -38.34 -11.20 5.93
N HIS A 140 -39.33 -10.33 5.76
CA HIS A 140 -39.84 -9.43 6.80
C HIS A 140 -38.88 -8.33 7.25
N TYR A 141 -37.82 -8.07 6.48
CA TYR A 141 -37.02 -6.87 6.63
C TYR A 141 -37.91 -5.61 6.54
N THR A 142 -37.73 -4.68 7.46
CA THR A 142 -38.55 -3.46 7.59
C THR A 142 -38.07 -2.30 6.71
N GLY A 143 -36.94 -2.45 6.01
CA GLY A 143 -36.38 -1.43 5.12
C GLY A 143 -36.61 -1.72 3.64
N HIS A 144 -35.83 -1.05 2.79
CA HIS A 144 -35.84 -1.29 1.35
C HIS A 144 -34.94 -2.45 0.98
N LEU A 145 -35.53 -3.49 0.42
CA LEU A 145 -34.84 -4.67 -0.07
C LEU A 145 -34.48 -4.51 -1.55
N ILE A 146 -33.22 -4.74 -1.90
CA ILE A 146 -32.71 -4.61 -3.27
C ILE A 146 -32.08 -5.92 -3.74
N PRO A 147 -32.54 -6.50 -4.87
CA PRO A 147 -31.81 -7.56 -5.55
C PRO A 147 -30.51 -6.97 -6.11
N THR A 148 -29.36 -7.40 -5.57
CA THR A 148 -28.07 -6.75 -5.84
C THR A 148 -27.23 -7.52 -6.84
N LEU A 149 -27.08 -8.85 -6.67
CA LEU A 149 -26.26 -9.67 -7.56
C LEU A 149 -26.82 -11.09 -7.73
N ASP A 150 -26.80 -11.59 -8.96
CA ASP A 150 -27.08 -12.99 -9.24
C ASP A 150 -25.85 -13.83 -8.88
N ASN A 151 -26.05 -14.83 -8.02
CA ASN A 151 -25.01 -15.74 -7.56
C ASN A 151 -25.20 -17.11 -8.19
N VAL A 152 -24.15 -17.61 -8.84
CA VAL A 152 -24.16 -18.94 -9.43
C VAL A 152 -24.08 -19.96 -8.31
N LYS A 153 -25.15 -20.71 -8.12
CA LYS A 153 -25.24 -21.87 -7.22
C LYS A 153 -25.60 -23.09 -8.04
N GLY A 154 -24.75 -24.09 -8.00
CA GLY A 154 -24.96 -25.35 -8.70
C GLY A 154 -25.35 -26.48 -7.77
N GLU A 155 -26.28 -27.32 -8.20
CA GLU A 155 -26.53 -28.60 -7.55
C GLU A 155 -25.45 -29.62 -7.94
N LEU A 156 -24.86 -30.28 -6.93
CA LEU A 156 -23.85 -31.31 -7.09
C LEU A 156 -24.54 -32.68 -7.20
N VAL A 157 -24.86 -33.05 -8.45
CA VAL A 157 -25.32 -34.41 -8.82
C VAL A 157 -24.12 -35.32 -9.10
N ASP A 158 -24.31 -36.48 -9.74
CA ASP A 158 -23.19 -37.31 -10.15
C ASP A 158 -22.28 -36.60 -11.17
N PHE A 159 -20.99 -36.96 -11.15
CA PHE A 159 -19.99 -36.25 -11.94
C PHE A 159 -20.21 -36.41 -13.46
N GLU A 160 -20.76 -37.53 -13.93
CA GLU A 160 -21.00 -37.76 -15.37
C GLU A 160 -22.12 -36.83 -15.89
N THR A 161 -23.17 -36.66 -15.10
CA THR A 161 -24.23 -35.68 -15.37
C THR A 161 -23.69 -34.26 -15.37
N LEU A 162 -22.91 -33.86 -14.36
CA LEU A 162 -22.26 -32.54 -14.34
C LEU A 162 -21.35 -32.33 -15.57
N TRP A 163 -20.53 -33.33 -15.90
CA TRP A 163 -19.61 -33.29 -17.01
C TRP A 163 -20.31 -33.04 -18.34
N THR A 164 -21.47 -33.68 -18.55
CA THR A 164 -22.33 -33.49 -19.73
C THR A 164 -22.93 -32.09 -19.76
N ASN A 165 -23.36 -31.58 -18.59
CA ASN A 165 -23.99 -30.27 -18.44
C ASN A 165 -23.02 -29.10 -18.59
N PHE A 166 -21.73 -29.27 -18.28
CA PHE A 166 -20.72 -28.22 -18.45
C PHE A 166 -20.74 -27.63 -19.87
N LYS A 167 -20.42 -26.34 -20.01
CA LYS A 167 -20.17 -25.79 -21.35
C LYS A 167 -18.95 -26.46 -21.98
N GLN A 168 -18.96 -26.66 -23.29
CA GLN A 168 -17.85 -27.30 -24.03
C GLN A 168 -16.47 -26.69 -23.70
N LYS A 169 -16.42 -25.36 -23.50
CA LYS A 169 -15.20 -24.65 -23.11
C LYS A 169 -14.61 -25.14 -21.78
N VAL A 170 -15.44 -25.41 -20.78
CA VAL A 170 -15.01 -25.92 -19.46
C VAL A 170 -14.37 -27.29 -19.60
N ARG A 171 -15.03 -28.23 -20.29
CA ARG A 171 -14.46 -29.56 -20.58
C ARG A 171 -13.14 -29.48 -21.34
N ASN A 172 -13.04 -28.59 -22.33
CA ASN A 172 -11.82 -28.39 -23.10
C ASN A 172 -10.68 -27.82 -22.25
N ASN A 173 -10.98 -26.84 -21.38
CA ASN A 173 -10.02 -26.25 -20.46
C ASN A 173 -9.51 -27.29 -19.45
N TYR A 174 -10.40 -28.11 -18.89
CA TYR A 174 -10.01 -29.19 -17.97
C TYR A 174 -9.09 -30.23 -18.64
N ARG A 175 -9.46 -30.70 -19.84
CA ARG A 175 -8.58 -31.61 -20.62
C ARG A 175 -7.23 -30.97 -20.95
N LYS A 176 -7.20 -29.65 -21.16
CA LYS A 176 -5.95 -28.92 -21.36
C LYS A 176 -5.08 -28.96 -20.11
N SER A 177 -5.65 -28.70 -18.93
CA SER A 177 -4.95 -28.78 -17.64
C SER A 177 -4.34 -30.14 -17.39
N LEU A 178 -5.05 -31.23 -17.73
CA LEU A 178 -4.52 -32.60 -17.65
C LEU A 178 -3.27 -32.80 -18.53
N LYS A 179 -3.21 -32.22 -19.74
CA LYS A 179 -2.02 -32.29 -20.61
C LYS A 179 -0.80 -31.58 -20.03
N TYR A 180 -1.02 -30.59 -19.16
CA TYR A 180 0.05 -29.89 -18.44
C TYR A 180 0.42 -30.56 -17.12
N ASN A 181 -0.15 -31.74 -16.80
CA ASN A 181 0.11 -32.49 -15.57
C ASN A 181 -0.14 -31.68 -14.30
N LEU A 182 -1.19 -30.85 -14.29
CA LEU A 182 -1.60 -30.15 -13.07
C LEU A 182 -2.10 -31.14 -12.02
N LYS A 183 -1.78 -30.89 -10.74
CA LYS A 183 -2.20 -31.72 -9.60
C LYS A 183 -2.97 -30.87 -8.60
N ALA A 184 -4.07 -31.38 -8.07
CA ALA A 184 -4.81 -30.72 -6.99
C ALA A 184 -4.42 -31.34 -5.65
N LYS A 185 -4.29 -30.49 -4.63
CA LYS A 185 -4.21 -30.89 -3.23
C LYS A 185 -5.30 -30.16 -2.47
N ILE A 186 -6.20 -30.92 -1.86
CA ILE A 186 -7.36 -30.43 -1.10
C ILE A 186 -7.08 -30.72 0.37
N TYR A 187 -7.02 -29.66 1.17
CA TYR A 187 -6.75 -29.71 2.60
C TYR A 187 -8.05 -29.43 3.35
N THR A 188 -8.48 -30.39 4.15
CA THR A 188 -9.75 -30.34 4.91
C THR A 188 -9.52 -30.33 6.42
N GLU A 189 -8.33 -30.74 6.86
CA GLU A 189 -7.93 -30.81 8.26
C GLU A 189 -6.43 -30.49 8.36
N ASN A 190 -5.99 -29.99 9.53
CA ASN A 190 -4.57 -29.75 9.83
C ASN A 190 -3.83 -28.97 8.74
N ILE A 191 -4.45 -27.89 8.25
CA ILE A 191 -3.88 -27.03 7.19
C ILE A 191 -2.65 -26.32 7.76
N ASP A 192 -1.47 -26.67 7.26
CA ASP A 192 -0.21 -26.13 7.77
C ASP A 192 0.04 -24.67 7.31
N SER A 193 0.86 -23.94 8.07
CA SER A 193 1.14 -22.52 7.81
C SER A 193 1.83 -22.28 6.46
N ASP A 194 2.61 -23.23 5.93
CA ASP A 194 3.26 -23.12 4.62
C ASP A 194 2.22 -23.23 3.48
N SER A 195 1.23 -24.11 3.62
CA SER A 195 0.09 -24.18 2.69
C SER A 195 -0.75 -22.89 2.72
N ILE A 196 -0.98 -22.31 3.89
CA ILE A 196 -1.67 -21.01 4.04
C ILE A 196 -0.85 -19.87 3.42
N GLU A 197 0.47 -19.89 3.57
CA GLU A 197 1.38 -18.91 2.98
C GLU A 197 1.37 -18.95 1.45
N LYS A 198 1.40 -20.15 0.86
CA LYS A 198 1.24 -20.34 -0.60
C LYS A 198 -0.08 -19.76 -1.10
N PHE A 199 -1.18 -20.02 -0.38
CA PHE A 199 -2.47 -19.41 -0.70
C PHE A 199 -2.43 -17.88 -0.59
N HIS A 200 -1.85 -17.35 0.49
CA HIS A 200 -1.75 -15.91 0.73
C HIS A 200 -0.95 -15.20 -0.36
N ASP A 201 0.19 -15.76 -0.77
CA ASP A 201 0.99 -15.21 -1.87
C ASP A 201 0.20 -15.17 -3.20
N ILE A 202 -0.44 -16.28 -3.56
CA ILE A 202 -1.29 -16.36 -4.76
C ILE A 202 -2.44 -15.36 -4.69
N TYR A 203 -3.06 -15.22 -3.53
CA TYR A 203 -4.15 -14.29 -3.27
C TYR A 203 -3.71 -12.83 -3.44
N ILE A 204 -2.64 -12.41 -2.76
CA ILE A 204 -2.10 -11.04 -2.84
C ILE A 204 -1.67 -10.70 -4.26
N LYS A 205 -0.96 -11.60 -4.96
CA LYS A 205 -0.59 -11.41 -6.37
C LYS A 205 -1.82 -11.26 -7.27
N SER A 206 -2.90 -12.00 -7.00
CA SER A 206 -4.16 -11.89 -7.74
C SER A 206 -4.86 -10.55 -7.50
N LEU A 207 -4.85 -10.04 -6.26
CA LEU A 207 -5.41 -8.73 -5.92
C LEU A 207 -4.62 -7.59 -6.56
N ASN A 208 -3.29 -7.62 -6.47
CA ASN A 208 -2.39 -6.63 -7.08
C ASN A 208 -2.65 -6.50 -8.57
N ARG A 209 -2.71 -7.63 -9.31
CA ARG A 209 -3.01 -7.64 -10.75
C ARG A 209 -4.37 -7.01 -11.09
N ASN A 210 -5.35 -7.15 -10.21
CA ASN A 210 -6.71 -6.68 -10.44
C ASN A 210 -6.95 -5.26 -9.93
N ASN A 211 -5.94 -4.57 -9.39
CA ASN A 211 -6.06 -3.27 -8.72
C ASN A 211 -7.23 -3.26 -7.72
N ALA A 212 -7.34 -4.31 -6.90
CA ALA A 212 -8.43 -4.44 -5.94
C ALA A 212 -8.38 -3.33 -4.87
N ALA A 213 -9.54 -2.96 -4.33
CA ALA A 213 -9.60 -2.00 -3.22
C ALA A 213 -8.94 -2.58 -1.96
N THR A 214 -8.39 -1.72 -1.10
CA THR A 214 -7.56 -2.16 0.05
C THR A 214 -8.31 -2.96 1.11
N ASN A 215 -9.62 -2.79 1.21
CA ASN A 215 -10.45 -3.58 2.11
C ASN A 215 -10.50 -5.08 1.74
N TYR A 216 -9.98 -5.44 0.57
CA TYR A 216 -9.80 -6.83 0.17
C TYR A 216 -8.41 -7.39 0.54
N TYR A 217 -7.45 -6.61 1.04
CA TYR A 217 -6.11 -7.12 1.36
C TYR A 217 -6.08 -7.69 2.78
N TYR A 218 -6.45 -8.97 2.90
CA TYR A 218 -6.36 -9.70 4.16
C TYR A 218 -4.93 -10.18 4.46
N THR A 219 -4.55 -10.15 5.74
CA THR A 219 -3.24 -10.60 6.21
C THR A 219 -3.17 -12.12 6.28
N LYS A 220 -1.95 -12.69 6.28
CA LYS A 220 -1.74 -14.12 6.56
C LYS A 220 -2.38 -14.52 7.88
N PHE A 221 -2.19 -13.70 8.93
CA PHE A 221 -2.77 -13.90 10.25
C PHE A 221 -4.31 -14.03 10.22
N TYR A 222 -5.00 -13.24 9.38
CA TYR A 222 -6.45 -13.38 9.22
C TYR A 222 -6.84 -14.78 8.75
N PHE A 223 -6.15 -15.30 7.73
CA PHE A 223 -6.42 -16.63 7.19
C PHE A 223 -6.06 -17.73 8.18
N GLU A 224 -4.92 -17.64 8.86
CA GLU A 224 -4.53 -18.59 9.92
C GLU A 224 -5.58 -18.60 11.04
N ASN A 225 -6.02 -17.43 11.48
CA ASN A 225 -7.02 -17.31 12.54
C ASN A 225 -8.40 -17.89 12.10
N LEU A 226 -8.84 -17.58 10.86
CA LEU A 226 -10.10 -18.11 10.32
C LEU A 226 -10.07 -19.64 10.20
N ILE A 227 -9.01 -20.18 9.61
CA ILE A 227 -8.86 -21.62 9.35
C ILE A 227 -8.71 -22.40 10.65
N ASN A 228 -7.79 -22.00 11.53
CA ASN A 228 -7.45 -22.76 12.73
C ASN A 228 -8.59 -22.82 13.76
N ASN A 229 -9.47 -21.81 13.77
CA ASN A 229 -10.63 -21.78 14.67
C ASN A 229 -11.91 -22.32 14.04
N ASN A 230 -11.91 -22.62 12.73
CA ASN A 230 -13.05 -23.20 12.03
C ASN A 230 -12.60 -24.34 11.08
N PRO A 231 -11.88 -25.36 11.60
CA PRO A 231 -11.29 -26.40 10.75
C PRO A 231 -12.33 -27.22 9.99
N ASP A 232 -13.49 -27.51 10.60
CA ASP A 232 -14.56 -28.30 9.98
C ASP A 232 -15.34 -27.53 8.91
N ASP A 233 -15.24 -26.19 8.91
CA ASP A 233 -15.98 -25.29 8.04
C ASP A 233 -15.11 -24.62 6.97
N THR A 234 -13.84 -25.03 6.83
CA THR A 234 -12.89 -24.47 5.86
C THR A 234 -12.21 -25.56 5.04
N ILE A 235 -11.99 -25.28 3.74
CA ILE A 235 -11.20 -26.12 2.85
C ILE A 235 -10.21 -25.22 2.11
N LEU A 236 -8.93 -25.59 2.13
CA LEU A 236 -7.94 -24.96 1.28
C LEU A 236 -7.60 -25.86 0.09
N VAL A 237 -7.65 -25.31 -1.11
CA VAL A 237 -7.31 -26.03 -2.34
C VAL A 237 -6.12 -25.37 -3.00
N LEU A 238 -5.08 -26.14 -3.28
CA LEU A 238 -3.91 -25.71 -4.03
C LEU A 238 -3.76 -26.55 -5.30
N ILE A 239 -3.53 -25.88 -6.43
CA ILE A 239 -3.18 -26.50 -7.70
C ILE A 239 -1.70 -26.32 -7.93
N PHE A 240 -1.03 -27.42 -8.26
CA PHE A 240 0.39 -27.49 -8.51
C PHE A 240 0.69 -27.76 -9.98
N LYS A 241 1.71 -27.07 -10.50
CA LYS A 241 2.47 -27.53 -11.65
C LYS A 241 3.83 -27.97 -11.14
N ASP A 242 4.11 -29.26 -11.28
CA ASP A 242 5.26 -29.91 -10.63
C ASP A 242 5.19 -29.67 -9.11
N ASP A 243 6.12 -28.91 -8.53
CA ASP A 243 6.17 -28.60 -7.09
C ASP A 243 5.76 -27.16 -6.74
N VAL A 244 5.36 -26.36 -7.73
CA VAL A 244 4.98 -24.95 -7.53
C VAL A 244 3.45 -24.83 -7.43
N ALA A 245 2.96 -24.22 -6.35
CA ALA A 245 1.54 -23.85 -6.23
C ALA A 245 1.24 -22.66 -7.16
N ILE A 246 0.30 -22.82 -8.09
CA ILE A 246 0.03 -21.84 -9.16
C ILE A 246 -1.39 -21.25 -9.11
N SER A 247 -2.29 -21.93 -8.40
CA SER A 247 -3.67 -21.46 -8.17
C SER A 247 -4.15 -21.97 -6.84
N ALA A 248 -4.94 -21.17 -6.15
CA ALA A 248 -5.42 -21.50 -4.83
C ALA A 248 -6.84 -20.99 -4.61
N GLU A 249 -7.58 -21.67 -3.75
CA GLU A 249 -8.88 -21.24 -3.29
C GLU A 249 -9.13 -21.67 -1.85
N LEU A 250 -9.55 -20.72 -1.03
CA LEU A 250 -10.16 -20.94 0.27
C LEU A 250 -11.68 -21.04 0.08
N ILE A 251 -12.25 -22.16 0.51
CA ILE A 251 -13.67 -22.47 0.45
C ILE A 251 -14.20 -22.49 1.88
N LEU A 252 -15.38 -21.91 2.08
CA LEU A 252 -16.11 -21.98 3.34
C LEU A 252 -17.26 -22.97 3.20
N ILE A 253 -17.55 -23.72 4.25
CA ILE A 253 -18.64 -24.70 4.28
C ILE A 253 -19.74 -24.16 5.19
N ASP A 254 -20.98 -24.28 4.72
CA ASP A 254 -22.18 -24.20 5.56
C ASP A 254 -23.03 -25.43 5.27
N ASN A 255 -23.09 -26.35 6.23
CA ASN A 255 -23.78 -27.63 6.10
C ASN A 255 -23.35 -28.42 4.84
N ASP A 256 -24.27 -28.57 3.88
CA ASP A 256 -24.09 -29.29 2.63
C ASP A 256 -23.71 -28.37 1.45
N THR A 257 -23.42 -27.10 1.72
CA THR A 257 -23.12 -26.09 0.70
C THR A 257 -21.68 -25.60 0.83
N LEU A 258 -20.93 -25.62 -0.28
CA LEU A 258 -19.61 -25.01 -0.41
C LEU A 258 -19.75 -23.59 -0.94
N TYR A 259 -18.95 -22.67 -0.40
CA TYR A 259 -18.85 -21.29 -0.86
C TYR A 259 -17.43 -21.00 -1.35
N SER A 260 -17.32 -20.68 -2.64
CA SER A 260 -16.12 -20.12 -3.24
C SER A 260 -15.87 -18.74 -2.63
N HIS A 261 -15.00 -18.67 -1.61
CA HIS A 261 -14.84 -17.45 -0.81
C HIS A 261 -13.75 -16.55 -1.39
N LEU A 262 -12.50 -16.99 -1.37
CA LEU A 262 -11.36 -16.21 -1.85
C LEU A 262 -10.37 -17.12 -2.57
N GLY A 263 -9.79 -16.62 -3.65
CA GLY A 263 -8.85 -17.39 -4.44
C GLY A 263 -8.08 -16.55 -5.43
N GLY A 264 -7.14 -17.19 -6.10
CA GLY A 264 -6.27 -16.54 -7.05
C GLY A 264 -5.53 -17.54 -7.91
N THR A 265 -4.91 -17.01 -8.95
CA THR A 265 -4.12 -17.78 -9.90
C THR A 265 -2.98 -16.89 -10.37
N HIS A 266 -1.76 -17.43 -10.39
CA HIS A 266 -0.59 -16.79 -10.97
C HIS A 266 -0.76 -16.58 -12.48
N ALA A 267 -0.46 -15.37 -12.96
CA ALA A 267 -0.82 -14.92 -14.31
C ALA A 267 -0.08 -15.72 -15.39
N GLU A 268 1.16 -16.08 -15.12
CA GLU A 268 2.05 -16.84 -16.00
C GLU A 268 1.53 -18.26 -16.31
N TYR A 269 0.59 -18.79 -15.51
CA TYR A 269 -0.01 -20.11 -15.70
C TYR A 269 -1.43 -20.09 -16.30
N PHE A 270 -1.96 -18.91 -16.68
CA PHE A 270 -3.30 -18.78 -17.25
C PHE A 270 -3.55 -19.63 -18.50
N ASN A 271 -2.51 -19.82 -19.30
CA ASN A 271 -2.55 -20.67 -20.48
C ASN A 271 -2.83 -22.15 -20.14
N MET A 272 -2.49 -22.62 -18.93
CA MET A 272 -2.71 -23.99 -18.45
C MET A 272 -4.09 -24.22 -17.82
N ARG A 273 -4.89 -23.15 -17.66
CA ARG A 273 -6.27 -23.19 -17.10
C ARG A 273 -6.39 -23.78 -15.68
N PRO A 274 -5.49 -23.44 -14.73
CA PRO A 274 -5.50 -24.04 -13.40
C PRO A 274 -6.76 -23.76 -12.58
N ASN A 275 -7.43 -22.61 -12.79
CA ASN A 275 -8.68 -22.30 -12.06
C ASN A 275 -9.85 -23.20 -12.52
N ASP A 276 -9.97 -23.49 -13.81
CA ASP A 276 -10.99 -24.43 -14.32
C ASP A 276 -10.74 -25.85 -13.79
N PHE A 277 -9.47 -26.25 -13.72
CA PHE A 277 -9.04 -27.49 -13.09
C PHE A 277 -9.43 -27.53 -11.60
N LEU A 278 -9.10 -26.47 -10.85
CA LEU A 278 -9.45 -26.31 -9.45
C LEU A 278 -10.95 -26.53 -9.21
N LYS A 279 -11.81 -25.83 -9.95
CA LYS A 279 -13.28 -25.94 -9.77
C LYS A 279 -13.80 -27.36 -9.95
N ILE A 280 -13.29 -28.07 -10.96
CA ILE A 280 -13.74 -29.43 -11.25
C ILE A 280 -13.22 -30.42 -10.19
N GLU A 281 -11.97 -30.28 -9.73
CA GLU A 281 -11.45 -31.13 -8.66
C GLU A 281 -12.18 -30.89 -7.34
N VAL A 282 -12.57 -29.64 -7.04
CA VAL A 282 -13.46 -29.33 -5.91
C VAL A 282 -14.83 -30.00 -6.06
N MET A 283 -15.45 -29.96 -7.25
CA MET A 283 -16.76 -30.60 -7.47
C MET A 283 -16.69 -32.12 -7.27
N LYS A 284 -15.65 -32.78 -7.78
CA LYS A 284 -15.44 -34.22 -7.57
C LYS A 284 -15.33 -34.55 -6.10
N TRP A 285 -14.45 -33.84 -5.40
CA TRP A 285 -14.27 -34.00 -3.95
C TRP A 285 -15.60 -33.78 -3.21
N ALA A 286 -16.34 -32.73 -3.55
CA ALA A 286 -17.60 -32.38 -2.91
C ALA A 286 -18.67 -33.48 -3.10
N ILE A 287 -18.75 -34.09 -4.29
CA ILE A 287 -19.66 -35.20 -4.59
C ILE A 287 -19.30 -36.44 -3.76
N GLU A 288 -18.01 -36.80 -3.71
CA GLU A 288 -17.51 -37.92 -2.89
C GLU A 288 -17.84 -37.72 -1.40
N HIS A 289 -17.85 -36.47 -0.93
CA HIS A 289 -18.16 -36.08 0.44
C HIS A 289 -19.63 -35.69 0.66
N LYS A 290 -20.52 -36.05 -0.28
CA LYS A 290 -21.99 -35.89 -0.19
C LYS A 290 -22.45 -34.44 0.07
N LYS A 291 -21.70 -33.47 -0.41
CA LYS A 291 -22.11 -32.07 -0.42
C LYS A 291 -23.12 -31.87 -1.55
N LYS A 292 -24.14 -31.03 -1.33
CA LYS A 292 -25.26 -30.83 -2.26
C LYS A 292 -25.11 -29.64 -3.18
N TYR A 293 -24.46 -28.57 -2.72
CA TYR A 293 -24.41 -27.33 -3.48
C TYR A 293 -23.00 -26.74 -3.51
N TYR A 294 -22.67 -26.07 -4.62
CA TYR A 294 -21.47 -25.24 -4.72
C TYR A 294 -21.84 -23.85 -5.24
N VAL A 295 -21.69 -22.87 -4.35
CA VAL A 295 -21.88 -21.44 -4.63
C VAL A 295 -20.57 -20.87 -5.14
N LEU A 296 -20.54 -20.53 -6.43
CA LEU A 296 -19.40 -19.85 -7.07
C LEU A 296 -19.47 -18.32 -6.89
N GLY A 297 -20.58 -17.80 -6.36
CA GLY A 297 -20.84 -16.38 -6.19
C GLY A 297 -21.24 -15.67 -7.50
N GLY A 298 -21.31 -14.33 -7.45
CA GLY A 298 -21.69 -13.50 -8.60
C GLY A 298 -20.53 -12.88 -9.39
N GLY A 299 -20.88 -12.03 -10.35
CA GLY A 299 -19.97 -11.10 -11.03
C GLY A 299 -19.74 -9.81 -10.22
N ARG A 300 -19.05 -8.83 -10.82
CA ARG A 300 -19.01 -7.44 -10.32
C ARG A 300 -20.33 -6.72 -10.55
N VAL A 301 -20.97 -7.03 -11.67
CA VAL A 301 -22.34 -6.66 -12.04
C VAL A 301 -23.01 -7.87 -12.68
N ASN A 302 -24.35 -7.91 -12.67
CA ASN A 302 -25.09 -9.00 -13.31
C ASN A 302 -24.73 -9.13 -14.79
N GLY A 303 -24.50 -10.37 -15.24
CA GLY A 303 -24.21 -10.65 -16.64
C GLY A 303 -22.78 -10.31 -17.10
N ASP A 304 -21.85 -9.98 -16.20
CA ASP A 304 -20.47 -9.70 -16.61
C ASP A 304 -19.69 -10.98 -17.01
N GLY A 305 -18.45 -10.79 -17.48
CA GLY A 305 -17.58 -11.89 -17.89
C GLY A 305 -17.25 -12.87 -16.76
N LEU A 306 -17.19 -12.41 -15.49
CA LEU A 306 -16.91 -13.25 -14.33
C LEU A 306 -18.13 -14.11 -13.99
N TYR A 307 -19.33 -13.53 -14.02
CA TYR A 307 -20.59 -14.24 -13.91
C TYR A 307 -20.70 -15.32 -15.00
N HIS A 308 -20.49 -14.96 -16.27
CA HIS A 308 -20.59 -15.92 -17.37
C HIS A 308 -19.55 -17.04 -17.29
N TYR A 309 -18.36 -16.76 -16.76
CA TYR A 309 -17.36 -17.78 -16.46
C TYR A 309 -17.88 -18.77 -15.42
N LYS A 310 -18.36 -18.29 -14.27
CA LYS A 310 -18.92 -19.14 -13.19
C LYS A 310 -20.14 -19.93 -13.69
N LYS A 311 -21.03 -19.27 -14.43
CA LYS A 311 -22.23 -19.88 -15.02
C LYS A 311 -21.90 -20.97 -16.05
N SER A 312 -20.70 -20.97 -16.61
CA SER A 312 -20.29 -22.02 -17.55
C SER A 312 -20.11 -23.40 -16.92
N PHE A 313 -19.94 -23.46 -15.58
CA PHE A 313 -19.91 -24.70 -14.80
C PHE A 313 -21.31 -25.19 -14.42
N PHE A 314 -22.29 -24.29 -14.27
CA PHE A 314 -23.68 -24.63 -13.92
C PHE A 314 -24.68 -23.93 -14.85
N PRO A 315 -24.66 -24.24 -16.17
CA PRO A 315 -25.44 -23.48 -17.15
C PRO A 315 -26.94 -23.78 -17.12
N LEU A 316 -27.37 -24.89 -16.49
CA LEU A 316 -28.77 -25.32 -16.42
C LEU A 316 -29.45 -24.98 -15.09
N ASP A 317 -28.67 -24.82 -14.02
CA ASP A 317 -29.18 -24.46 -12.70
C ASP A 317 -29.77 -23.04 -12.68
N LYS A 318 -30.67 -22.76 -11.73
CA LYS A 318 -31.12 -21.40 -11.47
C LYS A 318 -30.14 -20.69 -10.54
N ASP A 319 -29.93 -19.40 -10.77
CA ASP A 319 -29.10 -18.59 -9.88
C ASP A 319 -29.88 -18.19 -8.62
N ASP A 320 -29.17 -18.04 -7.51
CA ASP A 320 -29.71 -17.46 -6.28
C ASP A 320 -29.46 -15.96 -6.29
N VAL A 321 -30.47 -15.16 -5.93
CA VAL A 321 -30.35 -13.71 -5.89
C VAL A 321 -29.82 -13.27 -4.53
N PHE A 322 -28.69 -12.56 -4.53
CA PHE A 322 -28.14 -11.92 -3.34
C PHE A 322 -28.81 -10.56 -3.13
N TYR A 323 -29.34 -10.36 -1.93
CA TYR A 323 -30.07 -9.15 -1.56
C TYR A 323 -29.28 -8.28 -0.59
N THR A 324 -29.42 -6.97 -0.76
CA THR A 324 -29.00 -5.99 0.25
C THR A 324 -30.22 -5.23 0.78
N GLY A 325 -30.16 -4.83 2.04
CA GLY A 325 -31.15 -4.01 2.71
C GLY A 325 -30.62 -2.61 2.99
N ARG A 326 -31.46 -1.59 2.80
CA ARG A 326 -31.12 -0.20 3.07
C ARG A 326 -32.21 0.48 3.91
N LYS A 327 -31.83 1.31 4.90
CA LYS A 327 -32.74 2.22 5.64
C LYS A 327 -32.08 3.55 5.89
N ILE A 328 -32.88 4.62 5.84
CA ILE A 328 -32.57 5.91 6.44
C ILE A 328 -33.35 5.98 7.76
N ILE A 329 -32.63 5.98 8.88
CA ILE A 329 -33.19 6.00 10.23
C ILE A 329 -33.44 7.45 10.68
N ASN A 330 -32.46 8.32 10.44
CA ASN A 330 -32.51 9.74 10.83
C ASN A 330 -32.51 10.63 9.58
N GLN A 331 -33.70 10.87 9.02
CA GLN A 331 -33.86 11.65 7.78
C GLN A 331 -33.32 13.08 7.88
N PRO A 332 -33.55 13.86 8.96
CA PRO A 332 -32.99 15.21 9.07
C PRO A 332 -31.46 15.23 8.96
N ILE A 333 -30.76 14.32 9.63
CA ILE A 333 -29.30 14.25 9.59
C ILE A 333 -28.80 13.74 8.23
N TYR A 334 -29.45 12.71 7.67
CA TYR A 334 -29.13 12.20 6.32
C TYR A 334 -29.18 13.32 5.27
N ASN A 335 -30.26 14.11 5.27
CA ASN A 335 -30.44 15.21 4.33
C ASN A 335 -29.38 16.31 4.52
N ARG A 336 -29.03 16.63 5.78
CA ARG A 336 -27.97 17.60 6.07
C ARG A 336 -26.62 17.12 5.52
N LEU A 337 -26.24 15.87 5.78
CA LEU A 337 -24.97 15.29 5.33
C LEU A 337 -24.87 15.22 3.81
N ILE A 338 -25.98 14.93 3.12
CA ILE A 338 -26.03 14.99 1.65
C ILE A 338 -25.83 16.42 1.13
N ASN A 339 -26.49 17.41 1.74
CA ASN A 339 -26.37 18.80 1.31
C ASN A 339 -24.93 19.33 1.46
N GLU A 340 -24.18 18.85 2.45
CA GLU A 340 -22.78 19.24 2.68
C GLU A 340 -21.82 18.77 1.56
N ILE A 341 -22.14 17.70 0.83
CA ILE A 341 -21.24 17.13 -0.18
C ILE A 341 -21.46 17.64 -1.62
N ASN A 342 -22.34 18.64 -1.85
CA ASN A 342 -22.63 19.23 -3.18
C ASN A 342 -22.94 18.18 -4.27
N VAL A 343 -23.73 17.15 -3.94
CA VAL A 343 -24.29 16.26 -4.97
C VAL A 343 -25.56 16.93 -5.51
N GLU A 344 -25.63 17.19 -6.83
CA GLU A 344 -26.85 17.70 -7.46
C GLU A 344 -27.97 16.68 -7.26
N TYR A 345 -29.07 17.11 -6.65
CA TYR A 345 -30.21 16.25 -6.41
C TYR A 345 -31.45 16.67 -7.18
N THR A 346 -31.88 15.77 -8.06
CA THR A 346 -33.30 15.46 -8.26
C THR A 346 -33.57 14.11 -7.57
N ASN A 347 -34.21 14.16 -6.39
CA ASN A 347 -34.80 13.06 -5.60
C ASN A 347 -33.88 12.14 -4.76
N ALA A 348 -33.42 12.61 -3.60
CA ALA A 348 -32.79 11.78 -2.54
C ALA A 348 -33.66 10.62 -1.99
N LEU A 349 -34.91 10.47 -2.46
CA LEU A 349 -35.84 9.38 -2.12
C LEU A 349 -35.77 8.20 -3.11
N ASP A 350 -35.18 8.37 -4.29
CA ASP A 350 -35.07 7.29 -5.29
C ASP A 350 -33.80 6.43 -5.12
N ASP A 351 -32.77 6.95 -4.44
CA ASP A 351 -31.46 6.28 -4.32
C ASP A 351 -31.46 5.04 -3.41
N ILE A 352 -32.32 5.03 -2.39
CA ILE A 352 -32.46 3.88 -1.51
C ILE A 352 -32.99 2.64 -2.25
N LYS A 353 -33.47 2.82 -3.49
CA LYS A 353 -33.99 1.77 -4.37
C LYS A 353 -33.03 1.41 -5.51
N ASP A 354 -31.93 2.17 -5.73
CA ASP A 354 -31.01 1.91 -6.83
C ASP A 354 -29.80 1.06 -6.40
N SER A 355 -29.75 -0.19 -6.84
CA SER A 355 -28.60 -1.09 -6.65
C SER A 355 -27.26 -0.53 -7.16
N LYS A 356 -27.28 0.44 -8.10
CA LYS A 356 -26.09 0.97 -8.77
C LYS A 356 -25.41 2.12 -8.02
N THR A 357 -26.14 2.78 -7.11
CA THR A 357 -25.60 3.87 -6.29
C THR A 357 -25.01 3.32 -4.99
N PHE A 358 -23.93 3.97 -4.52
CA PHE A 358 -23.34 3.65 -3.24
C PHE A 358 -24.28 4.13 -2.11
N PHE A 359 -24.39 3.35 -1.03
CA PHE A 359 -25.25 3.68 0.11
C PHE A 359 -24.49 3.52 1.44
N PRO A 360 -24.57 4.50 2.37
CA PRO A 360 -25.23 5.80 2.22
C PRO A 360 -24.47 6.72 1.27
N LEU A 361 -25.16 7.62 0.58
CA LEU A 361 -24.58 8.44 -0.49
C LEU A 361 -23.53 9.43 -0.02
N TYR A 362 -23.70 10.02 1.16
CA TYR A 362 -22.63 10.83 1.77
C TYR A 362 -21.40 10.01 2.16
N GLY A 363 -21.58 8.69 2.25
CA GLY A 363 -20.51 7.73 2.47
C GLY A 363 -19.86 7.27 1.17
N GLU A 364 -20.45 7.57 0.02
CA GLU A 364 -19.73 7.56 -1.25
C GLU A 364 -18.63 8.60 -1.06
N ARG A 365 -17.39 8.14 -0.82
CA ARG A 365 -16.24 8.95 -1.20
C ARG A 365 -16.60 9.36 -2.60
N LYS A 366 -16.82 10.65 -2.86
CA LYS A 366 -16.99 11.13 -4.22
C LYS A 366 -15.99 10.31 -5.03
N LYS A 367 -16.46 9.59 -6.07
CA LYS A 367 -15.60 9.45 -7.24
C LYS A 367 -15.30 10.89 -7.54
N THR A 368 -14.21 11.36 -6.98
CA THR A 368 -14.05 12.77 -6.90
C THR A 368 -13.99 13.17 -8.36
N ILE A 369 -14.66 14.27 -8.62
CA ILE A 369 -14.28 15.14 -9.70
C ILE A 369 -12.76 15.49 -9.58
N ASP A 370 -11.98 14.92 -8.64
CA ASP A 370 -10.52 14.85 -8.58
C ASP A 370 -9.89 13.88 -9.60
N GLU A 371 -10.62 13.01 -10.32
CA GLU A 371 -10.11 12.55 -11.64
C GLU A 371 -10.16 13.69 -12.70
N LYS A 372 -10.63 14.89 -12.33
CA LYS A 372 -10.54 16.12 -13.14
C LYS A 372 -10.18 17.39 -12.37
N ASN A 373 -9.65 17.29 -11.15
CA ASN A 373 -9.12 18.45 -10.43
C ASN A 373 -7.92 18.15 -9.52
N THR A 374 -7.16 17.08 -9.78
CA THR A 374 -5.72 17.20 -9.57
C THR A 374 -5.24 18.33 -10.48
N MET A 375 -4.68 19.41 -9.92
CA MET A 375 -3.91 20.33 -10.76
C MET A 375 -2.92 19.47 -11.54
N LYS A 376 -2.93 19.57 -12.87
CA LYS A 376 -1.94 18.88 -13.70
C LYS A 376 -0.56 19.18 -13.14
N GLN A 377 0.19 18.14 -12.83
CA GLN A 377 1.46 18.29 -12.14
C GLN A 377 2.56 18.46 -13.18
N ASN A 378 2.93 19.72 -13.42
CA ASN A 378 4.10 20.04 -14.24
C ASN A 378 5.33 20.09 -13.31
N ILE A 379 6.22 19.11 -13.40
CA ILE A 379 7.34 18.97 -12.47
C ILE A 379 8.65 19.31 -13.19
N LEU A 380 9.41 20.23 -12.61
CA LEU A 380 10.70 20.67 -13.12
C LEU A 380 11.84 19.95 -12.40
N PHE A 381 12.60 19.15 -13.15
CA PHE A 381 13.88 18.60 -12.71
C PHE A 381 15.03 19.50 -13.16
N THR A 382 15.80 20.02 -12.21
CA THR A 382 17.01 20.82 -12.48
C THR A 382 18.28 19.99 -12.31
N CYS A 383 19.33 20.35 -13.05
CA CYS A 383 20.57 19.57 -13.16
C CYS A 383 20.28 18.09 -13.49
N ALA A 384 19.39 17.85 -14.46
CA ALA A 384 18.83 16.53 -14.71
C ALA A 384 19.90 15.49 -15.15
N GLY A 385 20.94 15.95 -15.86
CA GLY A 385 22.11 15.17 -16.22
C GLY A 385 21.78 13.83 -16.86
N ARG A 386 22.32 12.75 -16.26
CA ARG A 386 22.17 11.37 -16.78
C ARG A 386 21.01 10.58 -16.16
N ARG A 387 20.22 11.18 -15.27
CA ARG A 387 19.21 10.48 -14.46
C ARG A 387 17.86 10.32 -15.17
N ASN A 388 17.91 9.85 -16.41
CA ASN A 388 16.73 9.65 -17.25
C ASN A 388 15.75 8.61 -16.67
N TYR A 389 16.25 7.63 -15.92
CA TYR A 389 15.39 6.70 -15.16
C TYR A 389 14.40 7.44 -14.24
N LEU A 390 14.85 8.50 -13.55
CA LEU A 390 14.02 9.23 -12.60
C LEU A 390 12.94 10.02 -13.33
N ILE A 391 13.30 10.63 -14.46
CA ILE A 391 12.36 11.27 -15.37
C ILE A 391 11.28 10.27 -15.79
N ASN A 392 11.67 9.05 -16.19
CA ASN A 392 10.72 8.02 -16.61
C ASN A 392 9.83 7.52 -15.46
N TYR A 393 10.36 7.32 -14.25
CA TYR A 393 9.54 6.92 -13.09
C TYR A 393 8.51 7.99 -12.71
N PHE A 394 8.87 9.27 -12.79
CA PHE A 394 7.92 10.35 -12.55
C PHE A 394 6.90 10.49 -13.69
N LYS A 395 7.30 10.28 -14.95
CA LYS A 395 6.36 10.22 -16.08
C LYS A 395 5.35 9.08 -15.93
N GLU A 396 5.83 7.90 -15.53
CA GLU A 396 4.97 6.76 -15.25
C GLU A 396 4.00 7.09 -14.11
N ALA A 397 4.49 7.63 -12.99
CA ALA A 397 3.67 8.00 -11.85
C ALA A 397 2.61 9.07 -12.17
N LEU A 398 2.87 9.96 -13.14
CA LEU A 398 1.91 10.96 -13.60
C LEU A 398 0.81 10.39 -14.49
N HIS A 399 1.04 9.26 -15.17
CA HIS A 399 0.09 8.65 -16.11
C HIS A 399 -0.50 9.64 -17.16
N GLY A 400 0.25 10.69 -17.53
CA GLY A 400 -0.18 11.72 -18.47
C GLY A 400 -0.90 12.93 -17.87
N ASP A 401 -1.10 12.98 -16.55
CA ASP A 401 -1.75 14.09 -15.83
C ASP A 401 -0.78 15.24 -15.48
N GLY A 402 0.00 15.66 -16.48
CA GLY A 402 1.03 16.69 -16.34
C GLY A 402 2.19 16.49 -17.29
N HIS A 403 3.27 17.23 -17.06
CA HIS A 403 4.49 17.15 -17.85
C HIS A 403 5.73 17.10 -16.95
N ILE A 404 6.70 16.28 -17.33
CA ILE A 404 8.05 16.35 -16.77
C ILE A 404 8.90 17.28 -17.63
N ILE A 405 9.29 18.40 -17.04
CA ILE A 405 10.22 19.37 -17.59
C ILE A 405 11.60 19.06 -17.02
N ALA A 406 12.61 18.92 -17.87
CA ALA A 406 13.99 18.75 -17.44
C ALA A 406 14.86 19.90 -17.98
N VAL A 407 15.67 20.49 -17.11
CA VAL A 407 16.66 21.49 -17.48
C VAL A 407 18.06 21.02 -17.16
N ASP A 408 18.99 21.38 -18.04
CA ASP A 408 20.41 21.16 -17.87
C ASP A 408 21.19 22.22 -18.65
N LYS A 409 22.49 22.38 -18.34
CA LYS A 409 23.38 23.23 -19.14
C LYS A 409 23.66 22.61 -20.50
N GLU A 410 23.60 21.28 -20.60
CA GLU A 410 23.86 20.56 -21.84
C GLU A 410 22.55 19.99 -22.41
N LEU A 411 22.11 20.50 -23.56
CA LEU A 411 20.85 20.06 -24.19
C LEU A 411 20.86 18.57 -24.56
N ASN A 412 22.05 17.99 -24.79
CA ASN A 412 22.25 16.58 -25.11
C ASN A 412 22.36 15.67 -23.86
N ALA A 413 22.10 16.19 -22.66
CA ALA A 413 22.06 15.38 -21.45
C ALA A 413 20.99 14.28 -21.55
N PRO A 414 21.29 13.01 -21.18
CA PRO A 414 20.36 11.88 -21.34
C PRO A 414 18.97 12.09 -20.73
N ALA A 415 18.88 12.75 -19.58
CA ALA A 415 17.61 13.01 -18.92
C ALA A 415 16.70 13.96 -19.72
N LEU A 416 17.27 14.89 -20.49
CA LEU A 416 16.52 15.83 -21.34
C LEU A 416 15.90 15.11 -22.55
N ILE A 417 16.47 14.01 -23.01
CA ILE A 417 15.92 13.25 -24.14
C ILE A 417 14.57 12.63 -23.76
N ASP A 418 14.49 12.00 -22.58
CA ASP A 418 13.30 11.28 -22.12
C ASP A 418 12.21 12.20 -21.52
N ALA A 419 12.56 13.45 -21.17
CA ALA A 419 11.62 14.45 -20.64
C ALA A 419 10.61 14.92 -21.69
N ASP A 420 9.40 15.28 -21.25
CA ASP A 420 8.34 15.82 -22.12
C ASP A 420 8.74 17.18 -22.68
N ILE A 421 9.42 17.99 -21.87
CA ILE A 421 9.93 19.30 -22.24
C ILE A 421 11.40 19.38 -21.77
N ALA A 422 12.29 19.76 -22.69
CA ALA A 422 13.72 19.88 -22.44
C ALA A 422 14.16 21.31 -22.72
N ILE A 423 14.89 21.93 -21.78
CA ILE A 423 15.28 23.33 -21.88
C ILE A 423 16.74 23.48 -21.44
N GLU A 424 17.56 24.10 -22.27
CA GLU A 424 18.91 24.49 -21.90
C GLU A 424 18.88 25.71 -20.97
N VAL A 425 19.65 25.67 -19.89
CA VAL A 425 19.76 26.76 -18.90
C VAL A 425 21.22 27.15 -18.67
N PRO A 426 21.50 28.36 -18.16
CA PRO A 426 22.85 28.75 -17.77
C PRO A 426 23.44 27.84 -16.70
N SER A 427 24.75 27.99 -16.45
CA SER A 427 25.42 27.38 -15.30
C SER A 427 24.73 27.77 -13.98
N ILE A 428 24.70 26.87 -12.99
CA ILE A 428 24.12 27.17 -11.66
C ILE A 428 24.79 28.35 -10.95
N TYR A 429 26.00 28.72 -11.36
CA TYR A 429 26.75 29.87 -10.84
C TYR A 429 26.59 31.15 -11.67
N ASP A 430 25.80 31.11 -12.74
CA ASP A 430 25.49 32.28 -13.55
C ASP A 430 24.42 33.15 -12.84
N ASP A 431 24.61 34.46 -12.85
CA ASP A 431 23.68 35.41 -12.21
C ASP A 431 22.25 35.34 -12.82
N GLY A 432 22.13 34.90 -14.07
CA GLY A 432 20.87 34.68 -14.78
C GLY A 432 20.21 33.33 -14.53
N TYR A 433 20.81 32.43 -13.73
CA TYR A 433 20.27 31.09 -13.52
C TYR A 433 18.88 31.11 -12.88
N ILE A 434 18.74 31.79 -11.73
CA ILE A 434 17.48 31.82 -10.97
C ILE A 434 16.38 32.57 -11.72
N SER A 435 16.71 33.64 -12.46
CA SER A 435 15.73 34.34 -13.29
C SER A 435 15.22 33.44 -14.42
N LYS A 436 16.09 32.61 -15.03
CA LYS A 436 15.68 31.63 -16.03
C LYS A 436 14.80 30.52 -15.45
N ILE A 437 15.13 29.98 -14.27
CA ILE A 437 14.27 29.00 -13.59
C ILE A 437 12.89 29.60 -13.29
N LYS A 438 12.83 30.85 -12.84
CA LYS A 438 11.56 31.55 -12.61
C LYS A 438 10.74 31.71 -13.89
N GLU A 439 11.37 32.12 -14.99
CA GLU A 439 10.72 32.21 -16.31
C GLU A 439 10.10 30.87 -16.74
N ILE A 440 10.80 29.76 -16.50
CA ILE A 440 10.33 28.41 -16.80
C ILE A 440 9.13 28.05 -15.90
N VAL A 441 9.22 28.33 -14.60
CA VAL A 441 8.11 28.12 -13.66
C VAL A 441 6.84 28.83 -14.12
N ASP A 442 6.96 30.11 -14.50
CA ASP A 442 5.83 30.93 -14.91
C ASP A 442 5.27 30.52 -16.29
N THR A 443 6.15 30.18 -17.23
CA THR A 443 5.80 29.75 -18.59
C THR A 443 5.07 28.42 -18.60
N TYR A 444 5.64 27.41 -17.92
CA TYR A 444 5.15 26.04 -17.96
C TYR A 444 4.23 25.69 -16.79
N LYS A 445 3.87 26.67 -15.95
CA LYS A 445 2.99 26.47 -14.78
C LYS A 445 3.50 25.34 -13.89
N VAL A 446 4.80 25.39 -13.57
CA VAL A 446 5.46 24.37 -12.77
C VAL A 446 4.84 24.31 -11.39
N THR A 447 4.55 23.11 -10.94
CA THR A 447 3.92 22.79 -9.65
C THR A 447 4.95 22.35 -8.61
N ALA A 448 6.03 21.71 -9.05
CA ALA A 448 7.12 21.29 -8.17
C ALA A 448 8.48 21.46 -8.85
N ILE A 449 9.48 21.91 -8.09
CA ILE A 449 10.89 21.96 -8.52
C ILE A 449 11.69 20.93 -7.70
N ILE A 450 12.43 20.06 -8.37
CA ILE A 450 13.29 19.02 -7.77
C ILE A 450 14.69 19.14 -8.38
N SER A 451 15.70 19.37 -7.55
CA SER A 451 17.10 19.35 -8.00
C SER A 451 17.72 17.97 -7.82
N LEU A 452 18.55 17.56 -8.78
CA LEU A 452 19.29 16.31 -8.74
C LEU A 452 20.79 16.49 -8.41
N ASN A 453 21.22 17.70 -8.04
CA ASN A 453 22.63 18.02 -7.81
C ASN A 453 22.86 18.75 -6.48
N ASP A 454 23.75 18.20 -5.66
CA ASP A 454 24.11 18.73 -4.33
C ASP A 454 24.66 20.16 -4.37
N LEU A 455 25.34 20.56 -5.46
CA LEU A 455 25.90 21.91 -5.62
C LEU A 455 24.82 22.98 -5.85
N GLU A 456 23.65 22.60 -6.34
CA GLU A 456 22.55 23.50 -6.65
C GLU A 456 21.63 23.72 -5.45
N LEU A 457 21.49 22.72 -4.56
CA LEU A 457 20.59 22.77 -3.41
C LEU A 457 20.73 24.06 -2.57
N PRO A 458 21.95 24.55 -2.22
CA PRO A 458 22.08 25.79 -1.46
C PRO A 458 21.58 27.03 -2.22
N ILE A 459 21.68 27.01 -3.56
CA ILE A 459 21.28 28.13 -4.42
C ILE A 459 19.76 28.19 -4.50
N LEU A 460 19.08 27.05 -4.70
CA LEU A 460 17.62 26.99 -4.72
C LEU A 460 17.02 27.31 -3.34
N ALA A 461 17.60 26.79 -2.25
CA ALA A 461 17.11 27.06 -0.90
C ALA A 461 17.14 28.55 -0.56
N LYS A 462 18.25 29.25 -0.89
CA LYS A 462 18.38 30.70 -0.71
C LYS A 462 17.33 31.51 -1.48
N HIS A 463 16.90 31.02 -2.65
CA HIS A 463 15.92 31.69 -3.51
C HIS A 463 14.52 31.07 -3.45
N LYS A 464 14.25 30.21 -2.46
CA LYS A 464 13.01 29.44 -2.35
C LYS A 464 11.77 30.34 -2.40
N ASN A 465 11.76 31.42 -1.62
CA ASN A 465 10.64 32.38 -1.59
C ASN A 465 10.38 33.10 -2.93
N LEU A 466 11.39 33.22 -3.80
CA LEU A 466 11.26 33.85 -5.11
C LEU A 466 10.67 32.89 -6.15
N LEU A 467 10.95 31.60 -6.01
CA LEU A 467 10.54 30.52 -6.90
C LEU A 467 9.18 29.93 -6.50
N GLU A 468 8.87 29.88 -5.21
CA GLU A 468 7.58 29.43 -4.71
C GLU A 468 6.47 30.45 -4.97
N ASN A 469 5.28 29.94 -5.24
CA ASN A 469 4.04 30.70 -5.30
C ASN A 469 2.89 29.81 -4.82
N LYS A 470 1.64 30.28 -4.87
CA LYS A 470 0.46 29.52 -4.39
C LYS A 470 0.36 28.10 -4.98
N ASN A 471 0.89 27.87 -6.19
CA ASN A 471 0.78 26.63 -6.93
C ASN A 471 2.12 25.93 -7.18
N THR A 472 3.25 26.53 -6.80
CA THR A 472 4.61 25.98 -7.03
C THR A 472 5.32 25.74 -5.71
N LYS A 473 5.74 24.49 -5.46
CA LYS A 473 6.55 24.10 -4.31
C LYS A 473 7.98 23.80 -4.73
N VAL A 474 8.97 24.32 -4.00
CA VAL A 474 10.38 23.96 -4.22
C VAL A 474 10.72 22.86 -3.22
N ILE A 475 10.87 21.63 -3.73
CA ILE A 475 11.14 20.44 -2.91
C ILE A 475 12.64 20.36 -2.63
N VAL A 476 13.08 21.32 -1.82
CA VAL A 476 14.44 21.44 -1.30
C VAL A 476 14.34 21.78 0.20
N SER A 477 15.15 21.09 1.00
CA SER A 477 15.23 21.27 2.46
C SER A 477 15.67 22.70 2.84
N SER A 478 15.65 23.03 4.14
CA SER A 478 16.11 24.35 4.60
C SER A 478 17.61 24.54 4.35
N GLU A 479 18.07 25.80 4.32
CA GLU A 479 19.50 26.12 4.17
C GLU A 479 20.36 25.47 5.27
N GLU A 480 19.82 25.38 6.49
CA GLU A 480 20.47 24.72 7.63
C GLU A 480 20.65 23.22 7.38
N VAL A 481 19.57 22.52 7.00
CA VAL A 481 19.60 21.09 6.71
C VAL A 481 20.55 20.80 5.54
N ILE A 482 20.46 21.57 4.46
CA ILE A 482 21.38 21.46 3.32
C ILE A 482 22.82 21.67 3.76
N SER A 483 23.08 22.66 4.62
CA SER A 483 24.42 22.89 5.11
C SER A 483 24.96 21.71 5.90
N ILE A 484 24.13 20.94 6.61
CA ILE A 484 24.56 19.74 7.34
C ILE A 484 24.96 18.64 6.37
N GLY A 485 24.11 18.30 5.40
CA GLY A 485 24.39 17.20 4.44
C GLY A 485 25.50 17.52 3.44
N PHE A 486 25.61 18.78 3.00
CA PHE A 486 26.61 19.21 2.03
C PHE A 486 28.03 19.31 2.61
N ASP A 487 28.15 19.60 3.91
CA ASP A 487 29.41 19.70 4.64
C ASP A 487 29.65 18.43 5.46
N LYS A 488 30.53 17.57 4.99
CA LYS A 488 30.84 16.28 5.62
C LYS A 488 31.34 16.42 7.06
N TRP A 489 31.95 17.54 7.44
CA TRP A 489 32.31 17.81 8.84
C TRP A 489 31.09 18.11 9.71
N LYS A 490 30.13 18.90 9.20
CA LYS A 490 28.86 19.15 9.89
C LYS A 490 28.02 17.88 9.97
N THR A 491 28.00 17.07 8.92
CA THR A 491 27.38 15.74 8.94
C THR A 491 27.95 14.91 10.10
N PHE A 492 29.28 14.78 10.20
CA PHE A 492 29.93 14.05 11.30
C PHE A 492 29.50 14.57 12.68
N LYS A 493 29.52 15.89 12.87
CA LYS A 493 29.13 16.51 14.15
C LYS A 493 27.66 16.31 14.50
N PHE A 494 26.79 16.40 13.50
CA PHE A 494 25.35 16.15 13.65
C PHE A 494 25.09 14.69 14.04
N LEU A 495 25.74 13.72 13.38
CA LEU A 495 25.60 12.30 13.69
C LEU A 495 26.03 11.98 15.13
N GLU A 496 27.16 12.56 15.57
CA GLU A 496 27.65 12.44 16.95
C GLU A 496 26.63 13.01 17.96
N GLU A 497 26.03 14.16 17.68
CA GLU A 497 25.04 14.81 18.54
C GLU A 497 23.77 13.97 18.73
N ILE A 498 23.28 13.33 17.67
CA ILE A 498 22.07 12.49 17.70
C ILE A 498 22.36 11.03 18.09
N GLY A 499 23.60 10.71 18.45
CA GLY A 499 24.00 9.39 18.96
C GLY A 499 24.13 8.30 17.89
N LEU A 500 24.33 8.66 16.62
CA LEU A 500 24.61 7.71 15.54
C LEU A 500 26.12 7.55 15.30
N ASN A 501 26.55 6.35 14.93
CA ASN A 501 27.95 6.10 14.65
C ASN A 501 28.36 6.69 13.29
N SER A 502 29.56 7.25 13.24
CA SER A 502 30.20 7.76 12.03
C SER A 502 31.71 7.53 12.18
N PRO A 503 32.47 7.35 11.09
CA PRO A 503 33.92 7.15 11.19
C PRO A 503 34.57 8.35 11.87
N LYS A 504 35.60 8.12 12.69
CA LYS A 504 36.34 9.22 13.32
C LYS A 504 36.90 10.15 12.25
N THR A 505 36.59 11.43 12.37
CA THR A 505 36.80 12.41 11.31
C THR A 505 37.54 13.63 11.85
N TYR A 506 38.49 14.15 11.06
CA TYR A 506 39.31 15.31 11.40
C TYR A 506 39.43 16.22 10.17
N ILE A 507 39.38 17.54 10.40
CA ILE A 507 39.60 18.57 9.37
C ILE A 507 40.95 19.29 9.53
N ASP A 508 41.64 19.01 10.62
CA ASP A 508 42.92 19.59 11.02
C ASP A 508 43.97 18.49 11.00
N LEU A 509 45.03 18.69 10.20
CA LEU A 509 46.09 17.70 10.01
C LEU A 509 46.85 17.43 11.30
N ASP A 510 47.13 18.45 12.11
CA ASP A 510 47.89 18.29 13.36
C ASP A 510 47.10 17.48 14.38
N LYS A 511 45.78 17.71 14.46
CA LYS A 511 44.89 16.89 15.30
C LYS A 511 44.78 15.45 14.80
N ALA A 512 44.75 15.24 13.49
CA ALA A 512 44.75 13.89 12.91
C ALA A 512 46.07 13.17 13.24
N MET A 513 47.22 13.85 13.13
CA MET A 513 48.53 13.29 13.50
C MET A 513 48.57 12.91 14.99
N ALA A 514 48.11 13.77 15.89
CA ALA A 514 48.02 13.45 17.32
C ALA A 514 47.12 12.24 17.60
N ALA A 515 46.00 12.10 16.87
CA ALA A 515 45.11 10.93 16.98
C ALA A 515 45.75 9.63 16.46
N ILE A 516 46.60 9.71 15.43
CA ILE A 516 47.39 8.58 14.93
C ILE A 516 48.42 8.16 15.99
N GLU A 517 49.16 9.11 16.57
CA GLU A 517 50.15 8.84 17.63
C GLU A 517 49.50 8.23 18.88
N ALA A 518 48.29 8.67 19.24
CA ALA A 518 47.51 8.12 20.34
C ALA A 518 46.86 6.75 20.04
N GLY A 519 47.01 6.22 18.81
CA GLY A 519 46.39 4.96 18.38
C GLY A 519 44.87 5.01 18.20
N ILE A 520 44.28 6.21 18.19
CA ILE A 520 42.85 6.47 18.00
C ILE A 520 42.48 6.32 16.53
N LEU A 521 43.32 6.85 15.63
CA LEU A 521 43.28 6.62 14.19
C LEU A 521 44.34 5.59 13.79
N LYS A 522 44.00 4.71 12.85
CA LYS A 522 44.90 3.68 12.33
C LYS A 522 44.85 3.68 10.81
N PHE A 523 45.99 3.43 10.19
CA PHE A 523 46.07 3.24 8.74
C PHE A 523 45.45 1.89 8.33
N PRO A 524 44.90 1.79 7.11
CA PRO A 524 44.70 2.87 6.13
C PRO A 524 43.69 3.95 6.57
N LEU A 525 43.86 5.17 6.09
CA LEU A 525 42.92 6.29 6.31
C LEU A 525 42.21 6.67 5.01
N VAL A 526 41.12 7.43 5.11
CA VAL A 526 40.41 8.01 3.97
C VAL A 526 40.63 9.52 3.96
N LEU A 527 41.12 10.03 2.83
CA LEU A 527 41.35 11.45 2.61
C LEU A 527 40.41 11.96 1.53
N LYS A 528 39.54 12.92 1.85
CA LYS A 528 38.52 13.43 0.90
C LYS A 528 38.22 14.92 1.07
N PRO A 529 37.73 15.62 0.03
CA PRO A 529 37.24 16.98 0.19
C PRO A 529 36.10 17.08 1.20
N ARG A 530 36.03 18.20 1.93
CA ARG A 530 34.97 18.49 2.91
C ARG A 530 33.61 18.73 2.27
N TRP A 531 33.59 19.35 1.10
CA TRP A 531 32.40 19.58 0.28
C TRP A 531 32.55 18.88 -1.06
N GLY A 532 31.47 18.33 -1.59
CA GLY A 532 31.44 17.77 -2.95
C GLY A 532 30.65 16.48 -3.09
N SER A 533 30.65 15.94 -4.32
CA SER A 533 29.88 14.78 -4.76
C SER A 533 30.70 13.86 -5.68
N GLY A 534 30.23 12.62 -5.89
CA GLY A 534 30.73 11.71 -6.92
C GLY A 534 32.10 11.08 -6.66
N SER A 535 32.48 10.88 -5.40
CA SER A 535 33.79 10.30 -5.01
C SER A 535 35.02 11.06 -5.54
N ILE A 536 34.85 12.33 -5.93
CA ILE A 536 35.93 13.15 -6.49
C ILE A 536 37.00 13.39 -5.42
N GLY A 537 38.23 13.00 -5.74
CA GLY A 537 39.39 13.29 -4.91
C GLY A 537 39.48 12.45 -3.65
N ILE A 538 38.84 11.27 -3.57
CA ILE A 538 39.09 10.31 -2.50
C ILE A 538 40.47 9.66 -2.72
N GLU A 539 41.33 9.70 -1.70
CA GLU A 539 42.63 9.02 -1.65
C GLU A 539 42.67 8.15 -0.38
N ILE A 540 43.37 7.01 -0.42
CA ILE A 540 43.47 6.07 0.72
C ILE A 540 44.95 5.92 1.10
N PRO A 541 45.50 6.82 1.93
CA PRO A 541 46.88 6.67 2.40
C PRO A 541 47.01 5.48 3.36
N GLU A 542 48.02 4.64 3.12
CA GLU A 542 48.40 3.47 3.95
C GLU A 542 49.48 3.82 4.98
N THR A 543 50.15 4.95 4.83
CA THR A 543 51.25 5.39 5.71
C THR A 543 51.20 6.90 6.00
N LEU A 544 51.96 7.35 7.01
CA LEU A 544 52.08 8.76 7.35
C LEU A 544 52.65 9.60 6.19
N ASP A 545 53.67 9.08 5.50
CA ASP A 545 54.26 9.76 4.34
C ASP A 545 53.24 9.92 3.20
N GLU A 546 52.47 8.87 2.92
CA GLU A 546 51.38 8.92 1.93
C GLU A 546 50.29 9.90 2.32
N LEU A 547 49.92 9.98 3.61
CA LEU A 547 48.95 10.95 4.10
C LEU A 547 49.42 12.39 3.84
N LEU A 548 50.66 12.72 4.21
CA LEU A 548 51.22 14.06 4.03
C LEU A 548 51.32 14.46 2.55
N LEU A 549 51.77 13.54 1.69
CA LEU A 549 51.87 13.77 0.26
C LEU A 549 50.49 13.96 -0.39
N SER A 550 49.54 13.06 -0.07
CA SER A 550 48.17 13.12 -0.59
C SER A 550 47.44 14.38 -0.12
N TYR A 551 47.58 14.76 1.16
CA TYR A 551 47.02 15.99 1.71
C TYR A 551 47.52 17.24 0.95
N LYS A 552 48.83 17.34 0.72
CA LYS A 552 49.42 18.44 -0.03
C LYS A 552 48.93 18.47 -1.47
N LEU A 553 48.91 17.33 -2.15
CA LEU A 553 48.45 17.22 -3.54
C LEU A 553 46.97 17.61 -3.67
N GLN A 554 46.13 17.11 -2.77
CA GLN A 554 44.69 17.38 -2.78
C GLN A 554 44.40 18.86 -2.53
N LYS A 555 45.15 19.52 -1.62
CA LYS A 555 45.04 20.99 -1.40
C LYS A 555 45.37 21.80 -2.65
N LEU A 556 46.28 21.31 -3.49
CA LEU A 556 46.58 21.91 -4.80
C LEU A 556 45.50 21.61 -5.85
N LYS A 557 45.01 20.36 -5.91
CA LYS A 557 43.93 19.94 -6.83
C LYS A 557 42.63 20.72 -6.57
N LEU A 558 42.25 20.91 -5.30
CA LEU A 558 41.02 21.60 -4.90
C LEU A 558 40.93 23.02 -5.49
N LYS A 559 42.03 23.78 -5.48
CA LYS A 559 42.10 25.15 -6.04
C LYS A 559 41.80 25.22 -7.54
N ARG A 560 41.87 24.09 -8.26
CA ARG A 560 41.65 23.99 -9.71
C ARG A 560 40.39 23.21 -10.07
N SER A 561 39.64 22.71 -9.08
CA SER A 561 38.50 21.83 -9.28
C SER A 561 37.16 22.57 -9.25
N ILE A 562 36.08 21.90 -9.65
CA ILE A 562 34.70 22.39 -9.53
C ILE A 562 34.31 22.72 -8.08
N LEU A 563 35.02 22.15 -7.09
CA LEU A 563 34.79 22.37 -5.66
C LEU A 563 35.46 23.63 -5.12
N LYS A 564 36.19 24.38 -5.95
CA LYS A 564 36.86 25.63 -5.56
C LYS A 564 35.90 26.58 -4.87
N ASN A 565 34.78 26.91 -5.53
CA ASN A 565 33.79 27.87 -5.01
C ASN A 565 33.16 27.40 -3.68
N ALA A 566 32.90 26.09 -3.55
CA ALA A 566 32.38 25.53 -2.31
C ALA A 566 33.41 25.57 -1.16
N SER A 567 34.69 25.41 -1.49
CA SER A 567 35.80 25.34 -0.52
C SER A 567 36.37 26.70 -0.14
N GLU A 568 36.02 27.78 -0.84
CA GLU A 568 36.55 29.13 -0.60
C GLU A 568 36.23 29.65 0.81
N LYS A 569 35.10 29.25 1.40
CA LYS A 569 34.67 29.67 2.73
C LYS A 569 35.65 29.23 3.84
N ASP A 570 36.33 28.11 3.68
CA ASP A 570 37.29 27.59 4.65
C ASP A 570 38.30 26.65 3.96
N ILE A 571 39.15 27.25 3.12
CA ILE A 571 40.13 26.53 2.29
C ILE A 571 41.21 25.82 3.10
N ASN A 572 41.45 26.28 4.34
CA ASN A 572 42.48 25.70 5.20
C ASN A 572 42.02 24.38 5.82
N ASN A 573 40.72 24.20 6.02
CA ASN A 573 40.09 22.99 6.55
C ASN A 573 39.16 22.33 5.51
N ALA A 574 39.51 22.44 4.22
CA ALA A 574 38.71 21.92 3.10
C ALA A 574 38.94 20.43 2.82
N ILE A 575 39.81 19.77 3.59
CA ILE A 575 40.17 18.36 3.44
C ILE A 575 39.82 17.64 4.74
N LEU A 576 39.20 16.48 4.61
CA LEU A 576 38.89 15.56 5.69
C LEU A 576 39.88 14.40 5.70
N ILE A 577 40.31 14.06 6.91
CA ILE A 577 41.08 12.85 7.23
C ILE A 577 40.17 12.00 8.11
N GLN A 578 39.84 10.81 7.64
CA GLN A 578 38.80 9.97 8.23
C GLN A 578 39.29 8.54 8.43
N GLU A 579 38.83 7.89 9.50
CA GLU A 579 39.01 6.46 9.72
C GLU A 579 38.46 5.64 8.54
N LYS A 580 39.22 4.65 8.06
CA LYS A 580 38.71 3.70 7.07
C LYS A 580 37.90 2.62 7.79
N ILE A 581 36.61 2.55 7.47
CA ILE A 581 35.73 1.48 7.96
C ILE A 581 35.77 0.31 6.99
N GLU A 582 35.97 -0.89 7.54
CA GLU A 582 35.93 -2.15 6.79
C GLU A 582 34.62 -2.87 7.08
N GLY A 583 33.62 -2.62 6.25
CA GLY A 583 32.27 -3.17 6.39
C GLY A 583 31.58 -3.39 5.06
N VAL A 584 30.38 -3.95 5.12
CA VAL A 584 29.51 -4.09 3.95
C VAL A 584 28.84 -2.76 3.67
N GLU A 585 28.92 -2.26 2.43
CA GLU A 585 28.37 -0.96 2.06
C GLU A 585 26.87 -1.04 1.79
N PHE A 586 26.12 -0.12 2.39
CA PHE A 586 24.69 0.03 2.20
C PHE A 586 24.36 1.45 1.70
N GLY A 587 23.33 1.54 0.86
CA GLY A 587 22.63 2.78 0.59
C GLY A 587 21.27 2.75 1.27
N LEU A 588 20.83 3.87 1.84
CA LEU A 588 19.49 4.01 2.41
C LEU A 588 18.80 5.21 1.77
N ASP A 589 17.62 5.01 1.22
CA ASP A 589 16.71 6.11 0.89
C ASP A 589 15.85 6.40 2.12
N VAL A 590 16.21 7.43 2.88
CA VAL A 590 15.45 7.91 4.04
C VAL A 590 14.48 8.98 3.55
N VAL A 591 13.18 8.70 3.63
CA VAL A 591 12.15 9.56 3.04
C VAL A 591 11.34 10.23 4.13
N ASN A 592 11.20 11.55 4.02
CA ASN A 592 10.27 12.35 4.78
C ASN A 592 9.22 12.98 3.85
N ASP A 593 8.04 13.27 4.38
CA ASP A 593 7.04 14.08 3.67
C ASP A 593 7.53 15.53 3.48
N PHE A 594 6.71 16.38 2.86
CA PHE A 594 7.09 17.77 2.58
C PHE A 594 6.95 18.70 3.79
N GLU A 595 6.53 18.17 4.93
CA GLU A 595 6.39 18.82 6.23
C GLU A 595 7.53 18.38 7.18
N GLY A 596 8.38 17.44 6.74
CA GLY A 596 9.55 16.94 7.47
C GLY A 596 9.23 15.80 8.43
N ASN A 597 8.08 15.13 8.26
CA ASN A 597 7.73 13.94 9.04
C ASN A 597 8.30 12.68 8.37
N TYR A 598 8.83 11.76 9.18
CA TYR A 598 9.40 10.51 8.71
C TYR A 598 8.35 9.61 8.05
N PHE A 599 8.61 9.18 6.82
CA PHE A 599 7.74 8.30 6.04
C PHE A 599 8.25 6.87 5.98
N GLY A 600 9.55 6.67 5.75
CA GLY A 600 10.13 5.32 5.68
C GLY A 600 11.59 5.29 5.23
N THR A 601 12.23 4.13 5.38
CA THR A 601 13.62 3.90 4.97
C THR A 601 13.70 2.66 4.08
N PHE A 602 14.43 2.79 2.97
CA PHE A 602 14.57 1.71 1.99
C PHE A 602 16.06 1.41 1.79
N ALA A 603 16.52 0.32 2.40
CA ALA A 603 17.92 -0.05 2.45
C ALA A 603 18.29 -1.04 1.35
N ARG A 604 19.49 -0.87 0.78
CA ARG A 604 20.06 -1.72 -0.26
C ARG A 604 21.52 -2.02 0.05
N GLU A 605 21.91 -3.29 -0.06
CA GLU A 605 23.30 -3.70 -0.03
C GLU A 605 23.94 -3.36 -1.38
N LYS A 606 25.07 -2.64 -1.39
CA LYS A 606 25.79 -2.31 -2.62
C LYS A 606 26.75 -3.45 -2.97
N LEU A 607 26.34 -4.25 -3.93
CA LEU A 607 27.13 -5.41 -4.41
C LEU A 607 28.29 -4.98 -5.33
N ALA A 608 28.13 -3.88 -6.07
CA ALA A 608 29.17 -3.34 -6.93
C ALA A 608 29.01 -1.84 -7.16
N MET A 609 30.15 -1.15 -7.30
CA MET A 609 30.24 0.28 -7.61
C MET A 609 30.87 0.49 -9.00
N ARG A 610 30.40 1.50 -9.73
CA ARG A 610 30.95 1.94 -11.03
C ARG A 610 31.01 3.45 -11.07
N SER A 611 32.22 4.00 -11.22
CA SER A 611 32.46 5.45 -11.33
C SER A 611 31.82 6.28 -10.21
N GLY A 612 31.84 5.77 -8.97
CA GLY A 612 31.27 6.47 -7.81
C GLY A 612 29.74 6.34 -7.65
N GLU A 613 29.06 5.54 -8.47
CA GLU A 613 27.66 5.18 -8.30
C GLU A 613 27.47 3.68 -8.04
N THR A 614 26.36 3.32 -7.40
CA THR A 614 25.93 1.92 -7.26
C THR A 614 25.58 1.35 -8.63
N ASP A 615 26.27 0.27 -9.00
CA ASP A 615 26.10 -0.47 -10.26
C ASP A 615 25.22 -1.71 -10.06
N LYS A 616 25.40 -2.39 -8.92
CA LYS A 616 24.59 -3.55 -8.52
C LYS A 616 24.20 -3.41 -7.06
N ALA A 617 22.95 -3.74 -6.74
CA ALA A 617 22.48 -3.76 -5.37
C ALA A 617 21.34 -4.76 -5.17
N GLU A 618 21.23 -5.20 -3.94
CA GLU A 618 20.14 -6.04 -3.45
C GLU A 618 19.35 -5.29 -2.39
N SER A 619 18.02 -5.31 -2.46
CA SER A 619 17.16 -4.73 -1.42
C SER A 619 17.20 -5.54 -0.13
N VAL A 620 17.24 -4.85 1.01
CA VAL A 620 17.33 -5.48 2.33
C VAL A 620 16.32 -4.86 3.28
N ILE A 621 15.63 -5.71 4.05
CA ILE A 621 14.71 -5.27 5.11
C ILE A 621 15.24 -5.78 6.45
N LYS A 622 15.71 -4.86 7.28
CA LYS A 622 16.09 -5.13 8.68
C LYS A 622 15.66 -3.96 9.57
N PRO A 623 15.10 -4.22 10.78
CA PRO A 623 14.65 -3.16 11.68
C PRO A 623 15.72 -2.10 12.01
N ALA A 624 16.99 -2.49 12.11
CA ALA A 624 18.09 -1.56 12.40
C ALA A 624 18.23 -0.44 11.36
N PHE A 625 17.89 -0.67 10.09
CA PHE A 625 17.91 0.38 9.07
C PHE A 625 16.77 1.39 9.26
N ASP A 626 15.57 0.89 9.59
CA ASP A 626 14.40 1.73 9.87
C ASP A 626 14.61 2.58 11.13
N GLU A 627 15.22 2.03 12.17
CA GLU A 627 15.56 2.75 13.40
C GLU A 627 16.51 3.92 13.12
N VAL A 628 17.62 3.64 12.41
CA VAL A 628 18.59 4.68 12.01
C VAL A 628 17.95 5.73 11.11
N GLY A 629 17.18 5.31 10.11
CA GLY A 629 16.51 6.23 9.20
C GLY A 629 15.45 7.07 9.89
N GLN A 630 14.70 6.52 10.85
CA GLN A 630 13.75 7.27 11.68
C GLN A 630 14.46 8.29 12.57
N ILE A 631 15.59 7.93 13.19
CA ILE A 631 16.40 8.88 13.97
C ILE A 631 16.89 10.02 13.07
N LEU A 632 17.49 9.71 11.92
CA LEU A 632 17.96 10.71 10.95
C LEU A 632 16.82 11.62 10.49
N GLY A 633 15.72 11.05 10.00
CA GLY A 633 14.60 11.79 9.46
C GLY A 633 13.91 12.67 10.50
N SER A 634 13.75 12.20 11.73
CA SER A 634 13.07 12.96 12.80
C SER A 634 13.90 14.12 13.34
N HIS A 635 15.23 13.96 13.41
CA HIS A 635 16.13 15.01 13.90
C HIS A 635 16.48 16.02 12.81
N LEU A 636 16.78 15.56 11.59
CA LEU A 636 17.16 16.44 10.50
C LEU A 636 15.95 17.14 9.88
N LYS A 637 14.78 16.49 9.87
CA LYS A 637 13.55 16.98 9.23
C LYS A 637 13.79 17.48 7.80
N HIS A 638 14.63 16.77 7.05
CA HIS A 638 14.76 16.99 5.62
C HIS A 638 13.41 16.77 4.95
N ILE A 639 13.20 17.32 3.76
CA ILE A 639 11.99 17.08 2.99
C ILE A 639 12.28 16.18 1.80
N GLY A 640 11.40 15.21 1.57
CA GLY A 640 11.58 14.24 0.50
C GLY A 640 12.67 13.20 0.80
N ASN A 641 13.30 12.70 -0.27
CA ASN A 641 14.30 11.65 -0.26
C ASN A 641 15.69 12.19 0.11
N MET A 642 16.31 11.57 1.11
CA MET A 642 17.72 11.70 1.43
C MET A 642 18.41 10.36 1.20
N ASP A 643 19.45 10.39 0.37
CA ASP A 643 20.30 9.24 0.05
C ASP A 643 21.47 9.17 1.04
N VAL A 644 21.47 8.14 1.87
CA VAL A 644 22.43 7.93 2.97
C VAL A 644 23.38 6.80 2.60
N ASP A 645 24.68 7.06 2.72
CA ASP A 645 25.72 6.04 2.58
C ASP A 645 26.17 5.54 3.94
N ALA A 646 26.20 4.22 4.13
CA ALA A 646 26.55 3.59 5.40
C ALA A 646 27.40 2.33 5.23
N PHE A 647 28.21 2.00 6.24
CA PHE A 647 28.85 0.70 6.38
C PHE A 647 28.25 -0.08 7.55
N LEU A 648 28.02 -1.38 7.35
CA LEU A 648 27.66 -2.31 8.42
C LEU A 648 28.89 -3.09 8.86
N VAL A 649 29.25 -2.98 10.14
CA VAL A 649 30.36 -3.71 10.79
C VAL A 649 29.86 -4.34 12.07
N ASN A 650 29.90 -5.67 12.19
CA ASN A 650 29.44 -6.41 13.37
C ASN A 650 28.05 -5.93 13.86
N ASP A 651 27.08 -5.88 12.94
CA ASP A 651 25.71 -5.39 13.17
C ASP A 651 25.57 -3.93 13.59
N THR A 652 26.64 -3.13 13.52
CA THR A 652 26.64 -1.70 13.80
C THR A 652 26.73 -0.88 12.52
N LEU A 653 25.80 0.06 12.32
CA LEU A 653 25.80 0.97 11.18
C LEU A 653 26.65 2.21 11.45
N TYR A 654 27.57 2.50 10.53
CA TYR A 654 28.40 3.70 10.48
C TYR A 654 27.96 4.56 9.30
N ILE A 655 27.40 5.74 9.59
CA ILE A 655 26.90 6.67 8.58
C ILE A 655 28.04 7.53 8.05
N LEU A 656 28.14 7.59 6.73
CA LEU A 656 29.25 8.23 6.01
C LEU A 656 28.86 9.59 5.44
N GLU A 657 27.76 9.62 4.69
CA GLU A 657 27.33 10.78 3.91
C GLU A 657 25.80 10.89 3.88
N LEU A 658 25.31 12.13 3.88
CA LEU A 658 23.88 12.46 3.80
C LEU A 658 23.66 13.34 2.56
N ASN A 659 23.10 12.75 1.50
CA ASN A 659 22.82 13.47 0.26
C ASN A 659 21.34 13.85 0.19
N LEU A 660 21.04 15.14 0.25
CA LEU A 660 19.66 15.66 0.40
C LEU A 660 18.90 15.76 -0.94
N ARG A 661 19.02 14.71 -1.75
CA ARG A 661 18.42 14.55 -3.06
C ARG A 661 18.29 13.06 -3.40
N PHE A 662 17.56 12.74 -4.47
CA PHE A 662 17.50 11.37 -4.97
C PHE A 662 18.90 10.80 -5.24
N GLY A 663 19.18 9.60 -4.75
CA GLY A 663 20.45 8.91 -4.97
C GLY A 663 20.62 8.37 -6.39
N GLY A 664 21.87 8.13 -6.78
CA GLY A 664 22.16 7.26 -7.94
C GLY A 664 21.65 5.82 -7.72
N GLY A 665 21.49 5.41 -6.46
CA GLY A 665 20.97 4.10 -6.07
C GLY A 665 19.44 4.01 -5.91
N TYR A 666 18.71 5.12 -6.02
CA TYR A 666 17.24 5.11 -5.91
C TYR A 666 16.53 4.13 -6.87
N PRO A 667 16.98 3.90 -8.13
CA PRO A 667 16.35 2.90 -9.00
C PRO A 667 16.22 1.53 -8.37
N PHE A 668 17.22 1.07 -7.61
CA PHE A 668 17.15 -0.21 -6.90
C PHE A 668 16.02 -0.23 -5.87
N SER A 669 15.81 0.89 -5.18
CA SER A 669 14.72 1.03 -4.23
C SER A 669 13.35 1.04 -4.92
N HIS A 670 13.25 1.76 -6.04
CA HIS A 670 12.04 1.83 -6.86
C HIS A 670 11.64 0.45 -7.40
N GLU A 671 12.56 -0.24 -8.05
CA GLU A 671 12.33 -1.56 -8.67
C GLU A 671 12.05 -2.65 -7.63
N ALA A 672 12.58 -2.51 -6.41
CA ALA A 672 12.24 -3.39 -5.29
C ALA A 672 10.89 -3.06 -4.62
N GLY A 673 10.19 -2.01 -5.06
CA GLY A 673 8.80 -1.71 -4.70
C GLY A 673 8.59 -0.43 -3.89
N ALA A 674 9.60 0.43 -3.70
CA ALA A 674 9.44 1.73 -3.07
C ALA A 674 9.17 2.81 -4.12
N ASN A 675 7.92 2.97 -4.57
CA ASN A 675 7.57 3.94 -5.61
C ASN A 675 7.48 5.38 -5.06
N ILE A 676 8.64 5.95 -4.71
CA ILE A 676 8.73 7.30 -4.12
C ILE A 676 8.34 8.39 -5.11
N ALA A 677 8.48 8.13 -6.42
CA ALA A 677 7.99 9.02 -7.46
C ALA A 677 6.47 9.24 -7.33
N LYS A 678 5.70 8.14 -7.22
CA LYS A 678 4.25 8.22 -7.02
C LYS A 678 3.88 8.79 -5.65
N VAL A 679 4.64 8.49 -4.60
CA VAL A 679 4.47 9.12 -3.28
C VAL A 679 4.59 10.65 -3.36
N TYR A 680 5.57 11.18 -4.09
CA TYR A 680 5.72 12.63 -4.30
C TYR A 680 4.51 13.22 -5.03
N ILE A 681 4.03 12.57 -6.09
CA ILE A 681 2.82 13.00 -6.82
C ILE A 681 1.61 13.02 -5.89
N ASP A 682 1.47 12.00 -5.06
CA ASP A 682 0.35 11.87 -4.12
C ASP A 682 0.38 12.94 -3.03
N TRP A 683 1.55 13.27 -2.49
CA TRP A 683 1.71 14.40 -1.59
C TRP A 683 1.40 15.75 -2.25
N LEU A 684 1.85 15.98 -3.50
CA LEU A 684 1.50 17.20 -4.25
C LEU A 684 -0.01 17.30 -4.50
N ASN A 685 -0.67 16.17 -4.71
CA ASN A 685 -2.12 16.06 -4.87
C ASN A 685 -2.90 15.99 -3.55
N LYS A 686 -2.22 16.04 -2.40
CA LYS A 686 -2.82 15.95 -1.05
C LYS A 686 -3.66 14.68 -0.85
N VAL A 687 -3.19 13.58 -1.44
CA VAL A 687 -3.78 12.25 -1.26
C VAL A 687 -3.60 11.80 0.19
N ASP A 688 -4.60 11.10 0.72
CA ASP A 688 -4.58 10.56 2.09
C ASP A 688 -3.38 9.65 2.34
N GLU A 689 -2.77 9.74 3.52
CA GLU A 689 -1.55 9.01 3.88
C GLU A 689 -1.69 7.48 3.71
N LYS A 690 -2.88 6.92 3.99
CA LYS A 690 -3.11 5.47 3.79
C LYS A 690 -3.10 5.07 2.33
N GLU A 691 -3.45 5.98 1.43
CA GLU A 691 -3.38 5.79 -0.01
C GLU A 691 -1.95 5.96 -0.51
N VAL A 692 -1.22 6.95 0.00
CA VAL A 692 0.22 7.14 -0.27
C VAL A 692 1.02 5.88 0.06
N LEU A 693 0.75 5.24 1.20
CA LEU A 693 1.45 4.03 1.65
C LEU A 693 1.27 2.83 0.71
N LYS A 694 0.23 2.80 -0.14
CA LYS A 694 0.03 1.71 -1.12
C LYS A 694 1.10 1.69 -2.21
N ASN A 695 1.79 2.80 -2.41
CA ASN A 695 2.89 2.91 -3.35
C ASN A 695 4.17 2.22 -2.82
N ILE A 696 4.15 1.74 -1.58
CA ILE A 696 5.25 1.05 -0.94
C ILE A 696 4.92 -0.43 -0.80
N ASN A 697 5.51 -1.24 -1.68
CA ASN A 697 5.48 -2.70 -1.65
C ASN A 697 6.92 -3.23 -1.68
N TYR A 698 7.77 -2.65 -0.82
CA TYR A 698 9.19 -2.93 -0.79
C TYR A 698 9.47 -4.39 -0.38
N LYS A 699 10.27 -5.10 -1.16
CA LYS A 699 10.62 -6.50 -0.91
C LYS A 699 12.11 -6.65 -0.69
N SER A 700 12.50 -7.52 0.24
CA SER A 700 13.90 -7.90 0.47
C SER A 700 14.35 -8.96 -0.55
N GLY A 701 15.65 -9.03 -0.83
CA GLY A 701 16.26 -10.04 -1.70
C GLY A 701 16.02 -9.79 -3.20
N ILE A 702 15.63 -8.58 -3.58
CA ILE A 702 15.48 -8.19 -4.99
C ILE A 702 16.77 -7.54 -5.45
N SER A 703 17.43 -8.20 -6.41
CA SER A 703 18.73 -7.80 -6.95
C SER A 703 18.59 -7.25 -8.37
N PHE A 704 19.21 -6.10 -8.64
CA PHE A 704 19.32 -5.55 -10.00
C PHE A 704 20.76 -5.14 -10.33
N SER A 705 21.02 -4.99 -11.63
CA SER A 705 22.26 -4.44 -12.17
C SER A 705 21.93 -3.35 -13.17
N LYS A 706 22.60 -2.21 -13.08
CA LYS A 706 22.57 -1.20 -14.14
C LYS A 706 23.24 -1.73 -15.40
N CYS A 707 22.79 -1.21 -16.53
CA CYS A 707 23.46 -1.38 -17.81
C CYS A 707 23.32 -0.10 -18.63
N ASP A 708 24.29 0.15 -19.51
CA ASP A 708 24.26 1.33 -20.38
C ASP A 708 23.33 1.09 -21.57
N ARG A 709 22.49 2.09 -21.88
CA ARG A 709 21.68 2.15 -23.10
C ARG A 709 22.10 3.36 -23.92
N LEU A 710 22.26 3.17 -25.24
CA LEU A 710 22.51 4.28 -26.15
C LEU A 710 21.21 5.05 -26.42
N LEU A 711 21.28 6.38 -26.34
CA LEU A 711 20.18 7.28 -26.70
C LEU A 711 20.57 8.08 -27.93
N ASN A 712 19.62 8.28 -28.85
CA ASN A 712 19.83 9.17 -29.98
C ASN A 712 19.70 10.63 -29.52
N ILE A 713 20.82 11.34 -29.46
CA ILE A 713 20.89 12.76 -29.07
C ILE A 713 20.76 13.72 -30.27
N SER A 714 20.49 13.22 -31.48
CA SER A 714 20.40 14.04 -32.69
C SER A 714 19.00 14.64 -32.96
N GLN A 715 18.00 14.35 -32.12
CA GLN A 715 16.57 14.58 -32.42
C GLN A 715 15.88 15.72 -31.65
N LYS A 716 16.61 16.68 -31.08
CA LYS A 716 15.98 17.89 -30.50
C LYS A 716 16.66 19.16 -31.00
#